data_AF-A0A6S6QK66-F1
#
_entry.id   AF-A0A6S6QK66-F1
#
_cell.length_a   1.000
_cell.length_b   1.000
_cell.length_c   1.000
_cell.angle_alpha   90.00
_cell.angle_beta   90.00
_cell.angle_gamma   90.00
#
_symmetry.space_group_name_H-M   'P 1'
#
loop_
_entity.id
_entity.type
_entity.pdbx_description
1 polymer ?
#
loop_
_entity_poly.entity_id
_entity_poly.type
_entity_poly.pdbx_seq_one_letter_code
_entity_poly.pdbx_strand_id
1 'polypeptide(L)'
;MRLALPVHLLVLLDGKARVLVAAVVGAVSALAMPPYDLWPVLFLTFPAAVLILDGTGGGRAGLRDAAIAGFSFGFGYFLAGLWWIGMAFFVPGDSYQWMMPFAVLGLPLLLALFTGFGFALARAFWSNGPGRILAFAFGLSASEWLRGHLLTGFPWNEFGYALANTSWMGQSASVFGVEGLTIIAVAVFAAPATLNDETGIWRFRPPAIALGALAALALFGLARLYISGETQFTDTKVRIMQPNIPQDDKFRASAKPEIMARYLSLSQQKTSENGTLDEADILVWPESAFPFFLARTPDALAQIGGLLSDGQILLTGAARLDEDGVPGKRRVFNSIHALGSDGSILATYDKVHLVPGGEFLPFQSVLEAIGFRQLTRLPGGFTPGEAPHNITLPSGLKLGPLICYEAIFPTGVYDEERPDALLNVTNDGWFGDTPGPHQHFAQARVRALEQGLPLIRAANTGISGVVDALGRTLVSLPLAGEGILDTNLPVASRTTVYSAYGLWLLVIMYFTTIVGAVLTPGGFDFTPAGNHSAARVGGAHNNLWGMSPSQPAFPRTSVTTTAALAEAGAHFMMATKAPNPIDKHVGARVRMRRLLIGMSQEKLGTALGITFQQIQKYEKGANRIGASRLQQMSEVLGVPVSYFFEDAQGEALPPGFSDKKGDYVADFLATSEGLQLTKSFMKVKDPKVRRRIVDLVSSLADGD
;
A
#
# COMPACT_ATOMS: atom_id res chain seq x y z
N MET A 1 16.79 -44.40 1.55
CA MET A 1 16.61 -43.69 2.83
C MET A 1 15.22 -43.05 2.80
N ARG A 2 14.27 -43.56 3.58
CA ARG A 2 12.87 -43.09 3.56
C ARG A 2 12.81 -41.73 4.29
N LEU A 3 12.56 -40.65 3.56
CA LEU A 3 12.09 -39.35 4.10
C LEU A 3 10.67 -39.43 4.71
N ALA A 4 10.22 -40.63 5.10
CA ALA A 4 8.80 -40.98 5.24
C ALA A 4 8.11 -40.36 6.47
N LEU A 5 8.84 -40.02 7.54
CA LEU A 5 8.22 -39.54 8.78
C LEU A 5 7.58 -38.13 8.62
N PRO A 6 8.30 -37.09 8.15
CA PRO A 6 7.71 -35.76 7.99
C PRO A 6 6.66 -35.69 6.87
N VAL A 7 6.79 -36.50 5.82
CA VAL A 7 5.84 -36.51 4.70
C VAL A 7 4.50 -37.14 5.10
N HIS A 8 4.52 -38.26 5.82
CA HIS A 8 3.30 -38.92 6.28
C HIS A 8 2.52 -38.04 7.27
N LEU A 9 3.23 -37.26 8.09
CA LEU A 9 2.61 -36.29 9.00
C LEU A 9 1.83 -35.20 8.26
N LEU A 10 2.35 -34.67 7.14
CA LEU A 10 1.68 -33.63 6.36
C LEU A 10 0.40 -34.13 5.68
N VAL A 11 0.43 -35.34 5.12
CA VAL A 11 -0.75 -35.95 4.46
C VAL A 11 -1.85 -36.27 5.48
N LEU A 12 -1.47 -36.66 6.70
CA LEU A 12 -2.42 -37.00 7.76
C LEU A 12 -2.97 -35.78 8.54
N LEU A 13 -2.54 -34.56 8.20
CA LEU A 13 -3.05 -33.37 8.88
C LEU A 13 -4.54 -33.21 8.64
N ASP A 14 -5.30 -33.00 9.71
CA ASP A 14 -6.72 -32.70 9.67
C ASP A 14 -7.06 -31.41 10.45
N GLY A 15 -8.28 -30.94 10.26
CA GLY A 15 -8.88 -29.83 11.01
C GLY A 15 -7.94 -28.65 11.25
N LYS A 16 -7.68 -28.35 12.53
CA LYS A 16 -6.88 -27.20 12.97
C LYS A 16 -5.39 -27.35 12.66
N ALA A 17 -4.86 -28.57 12.67
CA ALA A 17 -3.45 -28.82 12.41
C ALA A 17 -3.10 -28.52 10.95
N ARG A 18 -3.96 -28.94 10.01
CA ARG A 18 -3.83 -28.61 8.58
C ARG A 18 -3.82 -27.10 8.34
N VAL A 19 -4.76 -26.38 8.96
CA VAL A 19 -4.86 -24.91 8.86
C VAL A 19 -3.59 -24.23 9.36
N LEU A 20 -3.11 -24.59 10.55
CA LEU A 20 -1.92 -23.98 11.14
C LEU A 20 -0.67 -24.23 10.30
N VAL A 21 -0.45 -25.49 9.88
CA VAL A 21 0.72 -25.84 9.06
C VAL A 21 0.65 -25.16 7.69
N ALA A 22 -0.51 -25.13 7.04
CA ALA A 22 -0.68 -24.41 5.78
C ALA A 22 -0.31 -22.92 5.93
N ALA A 23 -0.76 -22.26 6.99
CA ALA A 23 -0.40 -20.87 7.27
C ALA A 23 1.12 -20.68 7.49
N VAL A 24 1.76 -21.56 8.25
CA VAL A 24 3.22 -21.50 8.45
C VAL A 24 3.97 -21.72 7.13
N VAL A 25 3.55 -22.70 6.33
CA VAL A 25 4.13 -22.99 5.00
C VAL A 25 3.98 -21.78 4.07
N GLY A 26 2.83 -21.11 4.11
CA GLY A 26 2.61 -19.84 3.42
C GLY A 26 3.55 -18.73 3.88
N ALA A 27 3.64 -18.50 5.19
CA ALA A 27 4.50 -17.48 5.78
C ALA A 27 5.98 -17.68 5.42
N VAL A 28 6.45 -18.93 5.45
CA VAL A 28 7.83 -19.28 5.07
C VAL A 28 8.05 -19.08 3.56
N SER A 29 7.02 -19.26 2.73
CA SER A 29 7.11 -18.98 1.29
C SER A 29 7.35 -17.50 0.98
N ALA A 30 6.97 -16.58 1.87
CA ALA A 30 7.21 -15.14 1.69
C ALA A 30 8.70 -14.77 1.71
N LEU A 31 9.57 -15.61 2.27
CA LEU A 31 11.03 -15.43 2.24
C LEU A 31 11.61 -15.52 0.82
N ALA A 32 10.85 -16.06 -0.14
CA ALA A 32 11.24 -16.05 -1.54
C ALA A 32 11.21 -14.64 -2.18
N MET A 33 10.53 -13.68 -1.53
CA MET A 33 10.35 -12.33 -2.02
C MET A 33 11.43 -11.38 -1.47
N PRO A 34 11.66 -10.22 -2.12
CA PRO A 34 12.55 -9.19 -1.59
C PRO A 34 12.14 -8.74 -0.18
N PRO A 35 13.12 -8.33 0.66
CA PRO A 35 14.55 -8.21 0.39
C PRO A 35 15.35 -9.52 0.59
N TYR A 36 14.69 -10.63 0.92
CA TYR A 36 15.38 -11.86 1.31
C TYR A 36 15.81 -12.69 0.10
N ASP A 37 14.96 -12.75 -0.93
CA ASP A 37 15.19 -13.48 -2.19
C ASP A 37 15.63 -14.95 -1.98
N LEU A 38 15.16 -15.59 -0.89
CA LEU A 38 15.43 -16.99 -0.54
C LEU A 38 14.52 -17.95 -1.32
N TRP A 39 14.43 -17.77 -2.64
CA TRP A 39 13.58 -18.58 -3.52
C TRP A 39 13.74 -20.11 -3.38
N PRO A 40 14.91 -20.70 -3.01
CA PRO A 40 15.01 -22.15 -2.83
C PRO A 40 14.10 -22.69 -1.72
N VAL A 41 13.61 -21.84 -0.81
CA VAL A 41 12.64 -22.22 0.22
C VAL A 41 11.35 -22.82 -0.39
N LEU A 42 11.01 -22.43 -1.63
CA LEU A 42 9.83 -22.93 -2.32
C LEU A 42 9.92 -24.43 -2.65
N PHE A 43 11.13 -25.00 -2.77
CA PHE A 43 11.32 -26.45 -2.88
C PHE A 43 10.95 -27.22 -1.61
N LEU A 44 10.70 -26.53 -0.49
CA LEU A 44 10.17 -27.13 0.73
C LEU A 44 8.69 -26.81 0.89
N THR A 45 8.30 -25.56 0.65
CA THR A 45 6.93 -25.10 0.95
C THR A 45 5.91 -25.53 -0.09
N PHE A 46 6.23 -25.54 -1.39
CA PHE A 46 5.28 -25.98 -2.41
C PHE A 46 5.05 -27.49 -2.38
N PRO A 47 6.06 -28.35 -2.17
CA PRO A 47 5.82 -29.76 -1.94
C PRO A 47 4.99 -30.01 -0.69
N ALA A 48 5.21 -29.26 0.39
CA ALA A 48 4.36 -29.34 1.58
C ALA A 48 2.90 -28.94 1.27
N ALA A 49 2.68 -27.90 0.47
CA ALA A 49 1.34 -27.51 0.04
C ALA A 49 0.66 -28.61 -0.80
N VAL A 50 1.38 -29.22 -1.76
CA VAL A 50 0.87 -30.35 -2.54
C VAL A 50 0.53 -31.54 -1.64
N LEU A 51 1.38 -31.89 -0.67
CA LEU A 51 1.12 -32.99 0.26
C LEU A 51 -0.08 -32.70 1.19
N ILE A 52 -0.31 -31.44 1.57
CA ILE A 52 -1.52 -31.02 2.28
C ILE A 52 -2.77 -31.25 1.42
N LEU A 53 -2.69 -30.94 0.11
CA LEU A 53 -3.76 -31.21 -0.85
C LEU A 53 -3.98 -32.72 -1.08
N ASP A 54 -2.91 -33.53 -1.12
CA ASP A 54 -2.99 -34.99 -1.21
C ASP A 54 -3.73 -35.61 -0.01
N GLY A 55 -3.69 -34.96 1.16
CA GLY A 55 -4.44 -35.34 2.37
C GLY A 55 -5.91 -34.91 2.38
N THR A 56 -6.39 -34.19 1.36
CA THR A 56 -7.80 -33.77 1.27
C THR A 56 -8.67 -34.90 0.71
N GLY A 57 -9.87 -35.10 1.28
CA GLY A 57 -10.81 -36.12 0.79
C GLY A 57 -11.30 -35.84 -0.64
N GLY A 58 -12.07 -36.77 -1.22
CA GLY A 58 -12.70 -36.58 -2.54
C GLY A 58 -13.95 -35.68 -2.52
N GLY A 59 -14.41 -35.29 -3.71
CA GLY A 59 -15.69 -34.60 -3.90
C GLY A 59 -15.78 -33.21 -3.26
N ARG A 60 -17.01 -32.81 -2.86
CA ARG A 60 -17.28 -31.45 -2.32
C ARG A 60 -16.55 -31.17 -1.01
N ALA A 61 -16.37 -32.18 -0.16
CA ALA A 61 -15.63 -32.04 1.09
C ALA A 61 -14.14 -31.77 0.81
N GLY A 62 -13.56 -32.46 -0.17
CA GLY A 62 -12.20 -32.21 -0.67
C GLY A 62 -11.97 -30.79 -1.16
N LEU A 63 -12.87 -30.29 -2.01
CA LEU A 63 -12.79 -28.91 -2.52
C LEU A 63 -12.85 -27.88 -1.40
N ARG A 64 -13.72 -28.09 -0.41
CA ARG A 64 -13.82 -27.21 0.77
C ARG A 64 -12.53 -27.25 1.60
N ASP A 65 -12.01 -28.44 1.86
CA ASP A 65 -10.78 -28.62 2.64
C ASP A 65 -9.56 -28.00 1.95
N ALA A 66 -9.47 -28.17 0.62
CA ALA A 66 -8.44 -27.52 -0.21
C ALA A 66 -8.59 -26.00 -0.18
N ALA A 67 -9.82 -25.48 -0.26
CA ALA A 67 -10.07 -24.04 -0.15
C ALA A 67 -9.62 -23.47 1.21
N ILE A 68 -9.92 -24.17 2.30
CA ILE A 68 -9.51 -23.77 3.65
C ILE A 68 -7.98 -23.83 3.80
N ALA A 69 -7.34 -24.88 3.27
CA ALA A 69 -5.88 -24.99 3.28
C ALA A 69 -5.22 -23.89 2.45
N GLY A 70 -5.70 -23.63 1.24
CA GLY A 70 -5.19 -22.55 0.38
C GLY A 70 -5.43 -21.17 0.96
N PHE A 71 -6.56 -20.95 1.61
CA PHE A 71 -6.83 -19.71 2.35
C PHE A 71 -5.82 -19.53 3.48
N SER A 72 -5.59 -20.58 4.27
CA SER A 72 -4.64 -20.53 5.37
C SER A 72 -3.21 -20.26 4.87
N PHE A 73 -2.79 -20.96 3.81
CA PHE A 73 -1.52 -20.73 3.12
C PHE A 73 -1.39 -19.29 2.63
N GLY A 74 -2.38 -18.77 1.90
CA GLY A 74 -2.33 -17.38 1.42
C GLY A 74 -2.32 -16.38 2.56
N PHE A 75 -3.10 -16.60 3.61
CA PHE A 75 -3.12 -15.71 4.76
C PHE A 75 -1.73 -15.61 5.40
N GLY A 76 -1.05 -16.74 5.61
CA GLY A 76 0.32 -16.75 6.10
C GLY A 76 1.31 -16.04 5.15
N TYR A 77 1.20 -16.32 3.85
CA TYR A 77 2.05 -15.72 2.81
C TYR A 77 1.90 -14.19 2.77
N PHE A 78 0.67 -13.70 2.66
CA PHE A 78 0.38 -12.28 2.58
C PHE A 78 0.65 -11.55 3.90
N LEU A 79 0.37 -12.17 5.06
CA LEU A 79 0.68 -11.56 6.35
C LEU A 79 2.19 -11.37 6.53
N ALA A 80 2.98 -12.41 6.24
CA ALA A 80 4.44 -12.33 6.33
C ALA A 80 5.05 -11.43 5.24
N GLY A 81 4.43 -11.36 4.06
CA GLY A 81 4.93 -10.59 2.92
C GLY A 81 4.51 -9.12 2.90
N LEU A 82 3.40 -8.75 3.57
CA LEU A 82 2.76 -7.42 3.47
C LEU A 82 2.54 -6.73 4.83
N TRP A 83 3.11 -7.22 5.92
CA TRP A 83 2.98 -6.59 7.25
C TRP A 83 3.40 -5.10 7.24
N TRP A 84 4.32 -4.74 6.34
CA TRP A 84 4.83 -3.38 6.17
C TRP A 84 3.75 -2.36 5.77
N ILE A 85 2.60 -2.79 5.26
CA ILE A 85 1.44 -1.91 5.00
C ILE A 85 0.99 -1.18 6.27
N GLY A 86 1.26 -1.76 7.44
CA GLY A 86 1.02 -1.10 8.72
C GLY A 86 1.76 0.24 8.86
N MET A 87 2.91 0.42 8.20
CA MET A 87 3.68 1.66 8.26
C MET A 87 2.94 2.86 7.68
N ALA A 88 2.06 2.65 6.70
CA ALA A 88 1.28 3.71 6.09
C ALA A 88 0.34 4.40 7.10
N PHE A 89 -0.01 3.74 8.20
CA PHE A 89 -0.88 4.29 9.25
C PHE A 89 -0.12 5.11 10.30
N PHE A 90 1.20 5.04 10.34
CA PHE A 90 2.04 5.92 11.17
C PHE A 90 2.30 7.27 10.50
N VAL A 91 2.15 7.34 9.18
CA VAL A 91 2.39 8.56 8.42
C VAL A 91 1.43 9.69 8.83
N PRO A 92 0.09 9.57 8.81
CA PRO A 92 -0.78 10.74 9.00
C PRO A 92 -0.88 11.24 10.46
N GLY A 93 -0.02 10.76 11.37
CA GLY A 93 -0.05 10.97 12.81
C GLY A 93 -0.86 9.92 13.58
N ASP A 94 -1.03 10.10 14.90
CA ASP A 94 -1.65 9.10 15.81
C ASP A 94 -3.11 8.77 15.50
N SER A 95 -3.81 9.60 14.72
CA SER A 95 -5.26 9.49 14.48
C SER A 95 -5.70 8.22 13.76
N TYR A 96 -4.80 7.56 13.01
CA TYR A 96 -5.13 6.38 12.20
C TYR A 96 -4.40 5.10 12.64
N GLN A 97 -3.50 5.17 13.61
CA GLN A 97 -2.70 4.02 14.06
C GLN A 97 -3.57 2.87 14.60
N TRP A 98 -4.72 3.17 15.20
CA TRP A 98 -5.67 2.16 15.68
C TRP A 98 -6.24 1.28 14.55
N MET A 99 -6.20 1.75 13.29
CA MET A 99 -6.64 0.98 12.12
C MET A 99 -5.58 -0.03 11.65
N MET A 100 -4.32 0.12 12.08
CA MET A 100 -3.19 -0.68 11.60
C MET A 100 -3.42 -2.20 11.75
N PRO A 101 -3.87 -2.73 12.91
CA PRO A 101 -4.10 -4.18 13.03
C PRO A 101 -5.16 -4.69 12.06
N PHE A 102 -6.17 -3.87 11.76
CA PHE A 102 -7.22 -4.24 10.81
C PHE A 102 -6.71 -4.24 9.37
N ALA A 103 -5.81 -3.33 9.00
CA ALA A 103 -5.21 -3.34 7.67
C ALA A 103 -4.21 -4.51 7.49
N VAL A 104 -3.33 -4.70 8.48
CA VAL A 104 -2.30 -5.75 8.47
C VAL A 104 -2.91 -7.15 8.49
N LEU A 105 -4.08 -7.34 9.11
CA LEU A 105 -4.77 -8.63 9.10
C LEU A 105 -5.83 -8.72 7.99
N GLY A 106 -6.58 -7.64 7.75
CA GLY A 106 -7.72 -7.61 6.85
C GLY A 106 -7.36 -7.76 5.38
N LEU A 107 -6.30 -7.08 4.92
CA LEU A 107 -5.87 -7.23 3.52
C LEU A 107 -5.36 -8.66 3.25
N PRO A 108 -4.47 -9.27 4.06
CA PRO A 108 -4.13 -10.69 3.91
C PRO A 108 -5.33 -11.63 3.95
N LEU A 109 -6.33 -11.39 4.80
CA LEU A 109 -7.57 -12.19 4.81
C LEU A 109 -8.33 -12.10 3.49
N LEU A 110 -8.42 -10.91 2.89
CA LEU A 110 -9.07 -10.71 1.60
C LEU A 110 -8.28 -11.40 0.48
N LEU A 111 -6.97 -11.19 0.43
CA LEU A 111 -6.10 -11.76 -0.60
C LEU A 111 -6.02 -13.29 -0.51
N ALA A 112 -6.08 -13.85 0.70
CA ALA A 112 -6.14 -15.29 0.94
C ALA A 112 -7.37 -15.98 0.31
N LEU A 113 -8.44 -15.24 -0.01
CA LEU A 113 -9.57 -15.80 -0.75
C LEU A 113 -9.15 -16.27 -2.14
N PHE A 114 -8.21 -15.58 -2.79
CA PHE A 114 -7.71 -15.97 -4.11
C PHE A 114 -6.90 -17.27 -4.02
N THR A 115 -5.97 -17.40 -3.07
CA THR A 115 -5.20 -18.65 -2.91
C THR A 115 -6.10 -19.80 -2.46
N GLY A 116 -7.11 -19.54 -1.63
CA GLY A 116 -8.16 -20.52 -1.29
C GLY A 116 -8.89 -21.00 -2.54
N PHE A 117 -9.31 -20.08 -3.41
CA PHE A 117 -9.88 -20.42 -4.71
C PHE A 117 -8.90 -21.21 -5.57
N GLY A 118 -7.63 -20.81 -5.63
CA GLY A 118 -6.59 -21.48 -6.42
C GLY A 118 -6.34 -22.93 -5.98
N PHE A 119 -6.32 -23.20 -4.68
CA PHE A 119 -6.19 -24.56 -4.15
C PHE A 119 -7.44 -25.40 -4.43
N ALA A 120 -8.63 -24.81 -4.32
CA ALA A 120 -9.87 -25.49 -4.70
C ALA A 120 -9.92 -25.81 -6.19
N LEU A 121 -9.47 -24.87 -7.03
CA LEU A 121 -9.38 -25.03 -8.48
C LEU A 121 -8.38 -26.12 -8.84
N ALA A 122 -7.20 -26.13 -8.21
CA ALA A 122 -6.23 -27.21 -8.35
C ALA A 122 -6.85 -28.56 -7.96
N ARG A 123 -7.56 -28.60 -6.82
CA ARG A 123 -8.20 -29.84 -6.33
C ARG A 123 -9.28 -30.37 -7.28
N ALA A 124 -9.95 -29.50 -8.04
CA ALA A 124 -10.94 -29.88 -9.03
C ALA A 124 -10.35 -30.67 -10.21
N PHE A 125 -9.07 -30.49 -10.51
CA PHE A 125 -8.32 -31.20 -11.55
C PHE A 125 -7.27 -32.16 -10.98
N TRP A 126 -7.35 -32.48 -9.68
CA TRP A 126 -6.37 -33.31 -9.01
C TRP A 126 -6.43 -34.76 -9.48
N SER A 127 -5.26 -35.38 -9.58
CA SER A 127 -5.11 -36.80 -9.91
C SER A 127 -4.13 -37.46 -8.93
N ASN A 128 -4.16 -38.79 -8.81
CA ASN A 128 -3.19 -39.51 -7.98
C ASN A 128 -1.79 -39.60 -8.62
N GLY A 129 -1.67 -39.17 -9.88
CA GLY A 129 -0.43 -39.18 -10.65
C GLY A 129 0.35 -37.86 -10.58
N PRO A 130 1.41 -37.71 -11.38
CA PRO A 130 2.19 -36.47 -11.45
C PRO A 130 1.42 -35.29 -12.06
N GLY A 131 0.26 -35.53 -12.68
CA GLY A 131 -0.62 -34.48 -13.22
C GLY A 131 -1.06 -33.47 -12.16
N ARG A 132 -1.08 -33.86 -10.87
CA ARG A 132 -1.41 -32.95 -9.76
C ARG A 132 -0.46 -31.76 -9.60
N ILE A 133 0.81 -31.89 -10.03
CA ILE A 133 1.76 -30.78 -10.04
C ILE A 133 1.31 -29.69 -11.03
N LEU A 134 0.83 -30.11 -12.19
CA LEU A 134 0.29 -29.19 -13.21
C LEU A 134 -1.09 -28.65 -12.79
N ALA A 135 -1.92 -29.46 -12.12
CA ALA A 135 -3.17 -28.97 -11.54
C ALA A 135 -2.93 -27.88 -10.49
N PHE A 136 -1.92 -28.09 -9.62
CA PHE A 136 -1.49 -27.10 -8.64
C PHE A 136 -0.96 -25.82 -9.28
N ALA A 137 -0.08 -25.96 -10.28
CA ALA A 137 0.43 -24.83 -11.05
C ALA A 137 -0.70 -24.02 -11.69
N PHE A 138 -1.62 -24.70 -12.39
CA PHE A 138 -2.77 -24.07 -13.02
C PHE A 138 -3.67 -23.34 -12.00
N GLY A 139 -4.06 -24.03 -10.93
CA GLY A 139 -4.99 -23.48 -9.94
C GLY A 139 -4.41 -22.25 -9.23
N LEU A 140 -3.16 -22.35 -8.77
CA LEU A 140 -2.52 -21.26 -8.04
C LEU A 140 -2.21 -20.08 -8.98
N SER A 141 -1.62 -20.31 -10.15
CA SER A 141 -1.30 -19.20 -11.07
C SER A 141 -2.55 -18.52 -11.64
N ALA A 142 -3.63 -19.26 -11.94
CA ALA A 142 -4.88 -18.67 -12.37
C ALA A 142 -5.50 -17.78 -11.29
N SER A 143 -5.36 -18.17 -10.01
CA SER A 143 -5.80 -17.33 -8.91
C SER A 143 -4.96 -16.06 -8.72
N GLU A 144 -3.65 -16.13 -9.00
CA GLU A 144 -2.75 -14.97 -9.00
C GLU A 144 -3.11 -13.98 -10.12
N TRP A 145 -3.38 -14.51 -11.33
CA TRP A 145 -3.87 -13.71 -12.44
C TRP A 145 -5.20 -13.02 -12.07
N LEU A 146 -6.16 -13.75 -11.50
CA LEU A 146 -7.40 -13.14 -11.01
C LEU A 146 -7.17 -12.07 -9.94
N ARG A 147 -6.24 -12.30 -9.01
CA ARG A 147 -5.86 -11.33 -7.96
C ARG A 147 -5.28 -10.04 -8.55
N GLY A 148 -4.57 -10.14 -9.68
CA GLY A 148 -4.04 -9.00 -10.42
C GLY A 148 -5.09 -8.17 -11.18
N HIS A 149 -6.32 -8.67 -11.34
CA HIS A 149 -7.34 -8.04 -12.21
C HIS A 149 -8.66 -7.71 -11.49
N LEU A 150 -9.12 -8.57 -10.56
CA LEU A 150 -10.36 -8.33 -9.83
C LEU A 150 -10.19 -7.19 -8.81
N LEU A 151 -11.26 -6.43 -8.57
CA LEU A 151 -11.30 -5.35 -7.58
C LEU A 151 -10.15 -4.33 -7.74
N THR A 152 -9.91 -3.88 -8.98
CA THR A 152 -8.78 -3.01 -9.42
C THR A 152 -7.40 -3.68 -9.48
N GLY A 153 -7.27 -4.89 -8.96
CA GLY A 153 -6.04 -5.67 -9.04
C GLY A 153 -5.02 -5.34 -7.96
N PHE A 154 -4.38 -6.38 -7.45
CA PHE A 154 -3.25 -6.30 -6.53
C PHE A 154 -2.22 -7.39 -6.85
N PRO A 155 -1.45 -7.28 -7.96
CA PRO A 155 -0.48 -8.30 -8.38
C PRO A 155 0.85 -8.21 -7.59
N TRP A 156 0.78 -7.90 -6.29
CA TRP A 156 1.97 -7.78 -5.46
C TRP A 156 2.53 -9.15 -5.06
N ASN A 157 3.85 -9.33 -5.13
CA ASN A 157 4.57 -10.55 -4.75
C ASN A 157 3.99 -11.83 -5.42
N GLU A 158 3.80 -11.81 -6.73
CA GLU A 158 3.55 -13.04 -7.48
C GLU A 158 4.68 -14.07 -7.30
N PHE A 159 4.34 -15.37 -7.29
CA PHE A 159 5.36 -16.42 -7.11
C PHE A 159 6.40 -16.45 -8.24
N GLY A 160 6.08 -15.92 -9.43
CA GLY A 160 7.02 -15.77 -10.54
C GLY A 160 8.23 -14.87 -10.21
N TYR A 161 8.10 -13.94 -9.25
CA TYR A 161 9.22 -13.09 -8.81
C TYR A 161 10.37 -13.90 -8.18
N ALA A 162 10.09 -15.09 -7.64
CA ALA A 162 11.11 -16.01 -7.13
C ALA A 162 12.15 -16.39 -8.22
N LEU A 163 11.73 -16.43 -9.49
CA LEU A 163 12.62 -16.62 -10.64
C LEU A 163 13.04 -15.28 -11.25
N ALA A 164 12.09 -14.35 -11.40
CA ALA A 164 12.28 -13.08 -12.10
C ALA A 164 13.30 -12.13 -11.43
N ASN A 165 13.48 -12.24 -10.11
CA ASN A 165 14.43 -11.38 -9.38
C ASN A 165 15.89 -11.80 -9.53
N THR A 166 16.16 -13.01 -10.00
CA THR A 166 17.52 -13.44 -10.26
C THR A 166 18.02 -12.86 -11.59
N SER A 167 19.27 -12.38 -11.64
CA SER A 167 19.80 -11.74 -12.83
C SER A 167 19.84 -12.65 -14.06
N TRP A 168 20.06 -13.95 -13.84
CA TRP A 168 20.17 -14.98 -14.88
C TRP A 168 18.79 -15.58 -15.23
N MET A 169 18.07 -16.24 -14.31
CA MET A 169 16.75 -16.80 -14.69
C MET A 169 15.75 -15.69 -15.05
N GLY A 170 15.84 -14.52 -14.41
CA GLY A 170 14.89 -13.43 -14.66
C GLY A 170 14.88 -12.91 -16.09
N GLN A 171 15.93 -13.17 -16.87
CA GLN A 171 15.94 -12.90 -18.30
C GLN A 171 14.78 -13.56 -19.04
N SER A 172 14.28 -14.72 -18.58
CA SER A 172 13.14 -15.39 -19.22
C SER A 172 11.81 -14.63 -19.07
N ALA A 173 11.75 -13.58 -18.23
CA ALA A 173 10.62 -12.66 -18.20
C ALA A 173 10.44 -11.95 -19.56
N SER A 174 11.51 -11.76 -20.35
CA SER A 174 11.39 -11.24 -21.72
C SER A 174 10.64 -12.18 -22.67
N VAL A 175 10.36 -13.42 -22.25
CA VAL A 175 9.60 -14.40 -23.04
C VAL A 175 8.25 -14.65 -22.41
N PHE A 176 8.23 -15.00 -21.13
CA PHE A 176 7.03 -15.50 -20.45
C PHE A 176 6.30 -14.43 -19.64
N GLY A 177 6.94 -13.29 -19.36
CA GLY A 177 6.49 -12.36 -18.33
C GLY A 177 6.49 -12.97 -16.93
N VAL A 178 6.19 -12.17 -15.93
CA VAL A 178 6.08 -12.63 -14.54
C VAL A 178 4.92 -13.62 -14.37
N GLU A 179 3.80 -13.41 -15.06
CA GLU A 179 2.62 -14.28 -14.98
C GLU A 179 2.90 -15.68 -15.54
N GLY A 180 3.62 -15.78 -16.68
CA GLY A 180 4.07 -17.06 -17.22
C GLY A 180 5.14 -17.71 -16.34
N LEU A 181 6.04 -16.90 -15.75
CA LEU A 181 7.00 -17.40 -14.76
C LEU A 181 6.33 -17.89 -13.48
N THR A 182 5.18 -17.35 -13.09
CA THR A 182 4.38 -17.86 -11.97
C THR A 182 3.94 -19.31 -12.24
N ILE A 183 3.46 -19.63 -13.45
CA ILE A 183 3.12 -21.01 -13.84
C ILE A 183 4.35 -21.93 -13.72
N ILE A 184 5.48 -21.49 -14.29
CA ILE A 184 6.73 -22.28 -14.30
C ILE A 184 7.25 -22.48 -12.87
N ALA A 185 7.30 -21.43 -12.06
CA ALA A 185 7.77 -21.45 -10.68
C ALA A 185 6.96 -22.44 -9.85
N VAL A 186 5.61 -22.37 -9.91
CA VAL A 186 4.76 -23.29 -9.15
C VAL A 186 4.97 -24.73 -9.59
N ALA A 187 5.02 -25.01 -10.89
CA ALA A 187 5.26 -26.38 -11.37
C ALA A 187 6.64 -26.92 -10.96
N VAL A 188 7.70 -26.13 -11.12
CA VAL A 188 9.08 -26.50 -10.80
C VAL A 188 9.25 -26.75 -9.31
N PHE A 189 8.83 -25.81 -8.47
CA PHE A 189 9.06 -25.90 -7.03
C PHE A 189 8.15 -26.93 -6.37
N ALA A 190 6.97 -27.23 -6.93
CA ALA A 190 6.08 -28.27 -6.44
C ALA A 190 6.52 -29.69 -6.85
N ALA A 191 7.29 -29.85 -7.93
CA ALA A 191 7.67 -31.15 -8.48
C ALA A 191 8.30 -32.15 -7.47
N PRO A 192 9.11 -31.75 -6.49
CA PRO A 192 9.63 -32.67 -5.47
C PRO A 192 8.57 -33.41 -4.64
N ALA A 193 7.31 -32.94 -4.63
CA ALA A 193 6.22 -33.66 -3.96
C ALA A 193 6.06 -35.10 -4.48
N THR A 194 6.36 -35.34 -5.76
CA THR A 194 6.22 -36.68 -6.35
C THR A 194 7.25 -37.66 -5.85
N LEU A 195 8.35 -37.21 -5.19
CA LEU A 195 9.35 -38.11 -4.60
C LEU A 195 8.77 -39.03 -3.52
N ASN A 196 7.61 -38.67 -2.94
CA ASN A 196 6.89 -39.50 -2.00
C ASN A 196 6.07 -40.63 -2.67
N ASP A 197 5.92 -40.61 -3.99
CA ASP A 197 5.05 -41.55 -4.69
C ASP A 197 5.64 -42.97 -4.71
N GLU A 198 4.77 -43.97 -4.60
CA GLU A 198 5.13 -45.40 -4.67
C GLU A 198 5.26 -45.91 -6.12
N THR A 199 5.72 -45.06 -7.05
CA THR A 199 5.81 -45.34 -8.50
C THR A 199 7.21 -45.78 -8.95
N GLY A 200 8.07 -46.22 -8.02
CA GLY A 200 9.41 -46.74 -8.33
C GLY A 200 10.37 -45.66 -8.83
N ILE A 201 10.91 -45.81 -10.04
CA ILE A 201 11.81 -44.83 -10.67
C ILE A 201 11.06 -43.63 -11.26
N TRP A 202 9.77 -43.78 -11.56
CA TRP A 202 8.97 -42.75 -12.25
C TRP A 202 8.73 -41.50 -11.39
N ARG A 203 8.79 -41.63 -10.07
CA ARG A 203 8.71 -40.51 -9.10
C ARG A 203 9.77 -39.43 -9.27
N PHE A 204 10.91 -39.76 -9.89
CA PHE A 204 12.02 -38.84 -10.12
C PHE A 204 11.86 -38.01 -11.40
N ARG A 205 10.91 -38.36 -12.29
CA ARG A 205 10.74 -37.64 -13.57
C ARG A 205 10.32 -36.18 -13.40
N PRO A 206 9.27 -35.83 -12.63
CA PRO A 206 8.88 -34.43 -12.49
C PRO A 206 10.01 -33.57 -11.88
N PRO A 207 10.71 -33.99 -10.80
CA PRO A 207 11.88 -33.25 -10.31
C PRO A 207 13.00 -33.13 -11.34
N ALA A 208 13.30 -34.18 -12.11
CA ALA A 208 14.32 -34.13 -13.15
C ALA A 208 13.95 -33.14 -14.28
N ILE A 209 12.68 -33.12 -14.70
CA ILE A 209 12.16 -32.14 -15.67
C ILE A 209 12.23 -30.73 -15.09
N ALA A 210 11.87 -30.54 -13.81
CA ALA A 210 11.93 -29.26 -13.12
C ALA A 210 13.36 -28.72 -13.04
N LEU A 211 14.34 -29.57 -12.71
CA LEU A 211 15.76 -29.21 -12.74
C LEU A 211 16.23 -28.87 -14.16
N GLY A 212 15.80 -29.65 -15.16
CA GLY A 212 16.07 -29.35 -16.57
C GLY A 212 15.49 -28.01 -17.02
N ALA A 213 14.26 -27.68 -16.59
CA ALA A 213 13.62 -26.40 -16.85
C ALA A 213 14.39 -25.24 -16.19
N LEU A 214 14.77 -25.36 -14.92
CA LEU A 214 15.60 -24.35 -14.25
C LEU A 214 16.95 -24.16 -14.94
N ALA A 215 17.61 -25.25 -15.31
CA ALA A 215 18.86 -25.19 -16.07
C ALA A 215 18.64 -24.50 -17.43
N ALA A 216 17.53 -24.76 -18.13
CA ALA A 216 17.20 -24.10 -19.38
C ALA A 216 16.95 -22.60 -19.20
N LEU A 217 16.22 -22.17 -18.17
CA LEU A 217 16.03 -20.75 -17.84
C LEU A 217 17.37 -20.08 -17.52
N ALA A 218 18.22 -20.77 -16.75
CA ALA A 218 19.54 -20.29 -16.39
C ALA A 218 20.45 -20.12 -17.60
N LEU A 219 20.54 -21.15 -18.44
CA LEU A 219 21.36 -21.14 -19.65
C LEU A 219 20.85 -20.11 -20.65
N PHE A 220 19.53 -19.99 -20.82
CA PHE A 220 18.92 -18.94 -21.65
C PHE A 220 19.33 -17.55 -21.15
N GLY A 221 19.23 -17.30 -19.85
CA GLY A 221 19.56 -16.02 -19.28
C GLY A 221 21.04 -15.67 -19.33
N LEU A 222 21.90 -16.64 -19.01
CA LEU A 222 23.35 -16.48 -19.16
C LEU A 222 23.74 -16.22 -20.62
N ALA A 223 23.14 -16.94 -21.56
CA ALA A 223 23.35 -16.71 -22.99
C ALA A 223 22.87 -15.32 -23.43
N ARG A 224 21.68 -14.89 -23.00
CA ARG A 224 21.15 -13.55 -23.31
C ARG A 224 22.07 -12.45 -22.79
N LEU A 225 22.49 -12.55 -21.53
CA LEU A 225 23.42 -11.59 -20.92
C LEU A 225 24.78 -11.58 -21.63
N TYR A 226 25.33 -12.75 -21.95
CA TYR A 226 26.61 -12.87 -22.64
C TYR A 226 26.56 -12.28 -24.06
N ILE A 227 25.51 -12.59 -24.82
CA ILE A 227 25.33 -12.09 -26.21
C ILE A 227 25.09 -10.59 -26.22
N SER A 228 24.32 -10.06 -25.26
CA SER A 228 24.03 -8.63 -25.19
C SER A 228 25.21 -7.78 -24.74
N GLY A 229 26.18 -8.35 -24.00
CA GLY A 229 27.39 -7.64 -23.58
C GLY A 229 27.11 -6.48 -22.61
N GLU A 230 27.97 -5.46 -22.65
CA GLU A 230 27.84 -4.26 -21.81
C GLU A 230 26.65 -3.38 -22.21
N THR A 231 26.14 -2.61 -21.24
CA THR A 231 25.06 -1.66 -21.49
C THR A 231 25.52 -0.57 -22.44
N GLN A 232 24.78 -0.37 -23.53
CA GLN A 232 24.96 0.75 -24.43
C GLN A 232 24.13 1.94 -23.95
N PHE A 233 24.63 3.14 -24.19
CA PHE A 233 24.03 4.39 -23.75
C PHE A 233 23.75 5.30 -24.95
N THR A 234 22.69 6.10 -24.84
CA THR A 234 22.46 7.24 -25.72
C THR A 234 23.29 8.45 -25.23
N ASP A 235 23.30 9.52 -26.03
CA ASP A 235 23.90 10.79 -25.61
C ASP A 235 23.04 11.56 -24.60
N THR A 236 21.80 11.12 -24.34
CA THR A 236 20.88 11.78 -23.41
C THR A 236 21.31 11.56 -21.97
N LYS A 237 21.67 12.63 -21.26
CA LYS A 237 22.07 12.59 -19.85
C LYS A 237 20.86 12.85 -18.94
N VAL A 238 20.62 11.94 -18.00
CA VAL A 238 19.50 12.00 -17.06
C VAL A 238 20.03 12.20 -15.64
N ARG A 239 19.48 13.20 -14.96
CA ARG A 239 19.70 13.47 -13.54
C ARG A 239 18.49 13.05 -12.72
N ILE A 240 18.68 12.18 -11.74
CA ILE A 240 17.62 11.70 -10.85
C ILE A 240 17.84 12.27 -9.46
N MET A 241 16.78 12.81 -8.85
CA MET A 241 16.83 13.37 -7.51
C MET A 241 16.06 12.51 -6.49
N GLN A 242 16.69 12.24 -5.35
CA GLN A 242 16.07 11.62 -4.17
C GLN A 242 16.20 12.59 -2.98
N PRO A 243 15.15 13.36 -2.67
CA PRO A 243 15.25 14.45 -1.71
C PRO A 243 15.01 14.03 -0.25
N ASN A 244 14.59 12.78 -0.01
CA ASN A 244 14.38 12.23 1.33
C ASN A 244 13.52 13.14 2.24
N ILE A 245 12.42 13.68 1.70
CA ILE A 245 11.54 14.55 2.48
C ILE A 245 10.56 13.68 3.27
N PRO A 246 10.48 13.85 4.61
CA PRO A 246 9.49 13.18 5.43
C PRO A 246 8.06 13.39 4.91
N GLN A 247 7.25 12.35 4.97
CA GLN A 247 5.93 12.37 4.35
C GLN A 247 4.97 13.40 4.98
N ASP A 248 5.12 13.71 6.28
CA ASP A 248 4.33 14.73 6.97
C ASP A 248 4.62 16.16 6.49
N ASP A 249 5.86 16.45 6.14
CA ASP A 249 6.29 17.77 5.69
C ASP A 249 5.70 18.12 4.33
N LYS A 250 5.46 17.10 3.49
CA LYS A 250 4.84 17.24 2.16
C LYS A 250 3.38 17.67 2.19
N PHE A 251 2.71 17.71 3.35
CA PHE A 251 1.33 18.19 3.46
C PHE A 251 1.21 19.53 4.21
N ARG A 252 2.33 20.13 4.64
CA ARG A 252 2.33 21.43 5.32
C ARG A 252 2.51 22.55 4.30
N ALA A 253 1.46 23.33 4.07
CA ALA A 253 1.52 24.49 3.15
C ALA A 253 2.60 25.52 3.55
N SER A 254 2.92 25.64 4.84
CA SER A 254 3.99 26.51 5.35
C SER A 254 5.40 26.05 4.94
N ALA A 255 5.58 24.77 4.59
CA ALA A 255 6.88 24.21 4.17
C ALA A 255 7.18 24.48 2.68
N LYS A 256 6.26 25.09 1.91
CA LYS A 256 6.45 25.35 0.47
C LYS A 256 7.79 26.02 0.13
N PRO A 257 8.20 27.13 0.77
CA PRO A 257 9.46 27.80 0.43
C PRO A 257 10.69 26.94 0.75
N GLU A 258 10.64 26.21 1.86
CA GLU A 258 11.73 25.34 2.31
C GLU A 258 11.90 24.13 1.39
N ILE A 259 10.80 23.47 1.02
CA ILE A 259 10.80 22.34 0.08
C ILE A 259 11.32 22.79 -1.29
N MET A 260 10.85 23.93 -1.81
CA MET A 260 11.32 24.46 -3.08
C MET A 260 12.82 24.78 -3.02
N ALA A 261 13.27 25.50 -1.99
CA ALA A 261 14.69 25.81 -1.81
C ALA A 261 15.56 24.55 -1.74
N ARG A 262 15.10 23.51 -1.02
CA ARG A 262 15.79 22.22 -0.94
C ARG A 262 15.88 21.55 -2.31
N TYR A 263 14.78 21.47 -3.05
CA TYR A 263 14.74 20.88 -4.40
C TYR A 263 15.68 21.59 -5.38
N LEU A 264 15.65 22.93 -5.39
CA LEU A 264 16.55 23.73 -6.23
C LEU A 264 18.01 23.49 -5.83
N SER A 265 18.32 23.54 -4.53
CA SER A 265 19.69 23.36 -4.03
C SER A 265 20.24 21.96 -4.32
N LEU A 266 19.41 20.92 -4.14
CA LEU A 266 19.79 19.53 -4.39
C LEU A 266 20.01 19.28 -5.88
N SER A 267 19.16 19.88 -6.73
CA SER A 267 19.30 19.78 -8.20
C SER A 267 20.59 20.41 -8.72
N GLN A 268 21.10 21.44 -8.04
CA GLN A 268 22.34 22.14 -8.38
C GLN A 268 23.61 21.48 -7.81
N GLN A 269 23.49 20.42 -7.00
CA GLN A 269 24.66 19.73 -6.49
C GLN A 269 25.50 19.13 -7.62
N LYS A 270 26.81 19.01 -7.36
CA LYS A 270 27.74 18.33 -8.26
C LYS A 270 27.81 16.86 -7.90
N THR A 271 27.66 15.97 -8.87
CA THR A 271 27.91 14.52 -8.71
C THR A 271 29.37 14.16 -8.96
N SER A 272 30.04 14.92 -9.84
CA SER A 272 31.45 14.78 -10.21
C SER A 272 31.98 16.09 -10.78
N GLU A 273 33.25 16.11 -11.24
CA GLU A 273 33.87 17.28 -11.88
C GLU A 273 33.06 17.75 -13.11
N ASN A 274 32.60 16.79 -13.93
CA ASN A 274 31.68 16.96 -15.08
C ASN A 274 30.29 16.42 -14.73
N GLY A 275 29.81 16.79 -13.55
CA GLY A 275 28.56 16.31 -12.98
C GLY A 275 27.70 17.46 -12.53
N THR A 276 27.64 18.53 -13.32
CA THR A 276 26.82 19.72 -13.05
C THR A 276 25.44 19.58 -13.69
N LEU A 277 24.49 20.38 -13.19
CA LEU A 277 23.13 20.39 -13.74
C LEU A 277 23.13 20.75 -15.23
N ASP A 278 23.96 21.71 -15.66
CA ASP A 278 24.04 22.19 -17.04
C ASP A 278 24.40 21.11 -18.07
N GLU A 279 24.93 19.98 -17.62
CA GLU A 279 25.25 18.85 -18.51
C GLU A 279 24.09 17.85 -18.66
N ALA A 280 23.08 17.90 -17.80
CA ALA A 280 21.94 16.99 -17.87
C ALA A 280 20.92 17.50 -18.91
N ASP A 281 20.38 16.61 -19.74
CA ASP A 281 19.28 16.98 -20.64
C ASP A 281 17.93 16.90 -19.93
N ILE A 282 17.80 15.91 -19.03
CA ILE A 282 16.55 15.59 -18.33
C ILE A 282 16.82 15.51 -16.83
N LEU A 283 16.10 16.31 -16.06
CA LEU A 283 16.02 16.23 -14.61
C LEU A 283 14.75 15.49 -14.20
N VAL A 284 14.83 14.59 -13.23
CA VAL A 284 13.69 13.83 -12.73
C VAL A 284 13.52 14.00 -11.22
N TRP A 285 12.39 14.55 -10.83
CA TRP A 285 11.92 14.68 -9.46
C TRP A 285 10.85 13.63 -9.15
N PRO A 286 10.76 13.17 -7.90
CA PRO A 286 9.87 12.06 -7.51
C PRO A 286 8.38 12.46 -7.50
N GLU A 287 7.53 11.49 -7.18
CA GLU A 287 6.08 11.68 -7.05
C GLU A 287 5.73 12.63 -5.89
N SER A 288 4.67 13.41 -6.09
CA SER A 288 4.14 14.33 -5.09
C SER A 288 5.26 15.19 -4.49
N ALA A 289 6.01 15.85 -5.37
CA ALA A 289 7.13 16.71 -4.98
C ALA A 289 6.69 17.93 -4.16
N PHE A 290 5.43 18.36 -4.34
CA PHE A 290 4.93 19.63 -3.82
C PHE A 290 3.65 19.50 -2.98
N PRO A 291 3.52 20.25 -1.88
CA PRO A 291 2.26 20.39 -1.12
C PRO A 291 1.19 21.26 -1.82
N PHE A 292 1.38 21.62 -3.10
CA PHE A 292 0.54 22.58 -3.82
C PHE A 292 0.34 22.17 -5.28
N PHE A 293 -0.67 22.75 -5.93
CA PHE A 293 -0.93 22.57 -7.36
C PHE A 293 0.10 23.35 -8.17
N LEU A 294 1.06 22.64 -8.77
CA LEU A 294 2.19 23.25 -9.47
C LEU A 294 1.72 24.21 -10.59
N ALA A 295 0.77 23.78 -11.42
CA ALA A 295 0.23 24.56 -12.52
C ALA A 295 -0.44 25.89 -12.10
N ARG A 296 -0.86 26.02 -10.82
CA ARG A 296 -1.48 27.25 -10.27
C ARG A 296 -0.50 28.13 -9.52
N THR A 297 0.79 27.86 -9.62
CA THR A 297 1.82 28.48 -8.78
C THR A 297 2.90 29.11 -9.66
N PRO A 298 2.63 30.28 -10.27
CA PRO A 298 3.55 30.92 -11.23
C PRO A 298 4.94 31.20 -10.66
N ASP A 299 5.04 31.50 -9.36
CA ASP A 299 6.31 31.71 -8.67
C ASP A 299 7.16 30.44 -8.61
N ALA A 300 6.53 29.26 -8.48
CA ALA A 300 7.24 27.98 -8.51
C ALA A 300 7.66 27.62 -9.94
N LEU A 301 6.77 27.80 -10.92
CA LEU A 301 7.09 27.58 -12.33
C LEU A 301 8.24 28.46 -12.81
N ALA A 302 8.27 29.74 -12.41
CA ALA A 302 9.35 30.65 -12.75
C ALA A 302 10.69 30.27 -12.08
N GLN A 303 10.67 29.81 -10.82
CA GLN A 303 11.87 29.31 -10.14
C GLN A 303 12.41 28.02 -10.78
N ILE A 304 11.52 27.12 -11.20
CA ILE A 304 11.88 25.91 -11.92
C ILE A 304 12.42 26.25 -13.31
N GLY A 305 11.77 27.15 -14.04
CA GLY A 305 12.27 27.61 -15.34
C GLY A 305 13.67 28.22 -15.21
N GLY A 306 13.88 29.10 -14.23
CA GLY A 306 15.19 29.69 -13.95
C GLY A 306 16.27 28.71 -13.42
N LEU A 307 15.89 27.49 -13.02
CA LEU A 307 16.83 26.42 -12.69
C LEU A 307 17.37 25.73 -13.95
N LEU A 308 16.56 25.66 -15.00
CA LEU A 308 16.83 24.89 -16.21
C LEU A 308 17.51 25.75 -17.27
N SER A 309 18.56 25.21 -17.89
CA SER A 309 19.17 25.77 -19.09
C SER A 309 18.31 25.49 -20.34
N ASP A 310 18.55 26.23 -21.42
CA ASP A 310 17.81 26.07 -22.68
C ASP A 310 17.89 24.64 -23.21
N GLY A 311 16.71 24.06 -23.50
CA GLY A 311 16.57 22.69 -23.97
C GLY A 311 16.48 21.63 -22.86
N GLN A 312 16.81 21.97 -21.61
CA GLN A 312 16.65 21.05 -20.49
C GLN A 312 15.19 20.88 -20.11
N ILE A 313 14.82 19.65 -19.73
CA ILE A 313 13.47 19.29 -19.31
C ILE A 313 13.48 18.80 -17.85
N LEU A 314 12.53 19.28 -17.05
CA LEU A 314 12.21 18.67 -15.76
C LEU A 314 10.97 17.78 -15.88
N LEU A 315 11.08 16.54 -15.41
CA LEU A 315 9.96 15.63 -15.17
C LEU A 315 9.70 15.56 -13.67
N THR A 316 8.51 15.92 -13.21
CA THR A 316 8.19 15.93 -11.78
C THR A 316 6.76 15.46 -11.51
N GLY A 317 6.57 14.72 -10.41
CA GLY A 317 5.23 14.38 -9.95
C GLY A 317 4.59 15.52 -9.15
N ALA A 318 3.36 15.90 -9.47
CA ALA A 318 2.58 16.90 -8.76
C ALA A 318 1.08 16.62 -8.83
N ALA A 319 0.31 17.16 -7.89
CA ALA A 319 -1.14 17.15 -8.00
C ALA A 319 -1.61 18.16 -9.05
N ARG A 320 -2.53 17.75 -9.92
CA ARG A 320 -3.17 18.60 -10.94
C ARG A 320 -4.63 18.81 -10.61
N LEU A 321 -5.12 20.03 -10.78
CA LEU A 321 -6.54 20.34 -10.68
C LEU A 321 -7.13 20.46 -12.08
N ASP A 322 -8.27 19.81 -12.33
CA ASP A 322 -9.01 19.93 -13.59
C ASP A 322 -9.65 21.32 -13.68
N GLU A 323 -9.13 22.17 -14.56
CA GLU A 323 -9.67 23.52 -14.77
C GLU A 323 -10.82 23.53 -15.78
N ASP A 324 -10.84 22.56 -16.69
CA ASP A 324 -11.82 22.40 -17.78
C ASP A 324 -13.03 21.54 -17.37
N GLY A 325 -13.07 21.11 -16.10
CA GLY A 325 -14.11 20.25 -15.55
C GLY A 325 -15.47 20.95 -15.40
N VAL A 326 -16.53 20.13 -15.26
CA VAL A 326 -17.91 20.62 -15.04
C VAL A 326 -17.98 21.53 -13.80
N PRO A 327 -18.54 22.75 -13.91
CA PRO A 327 -18.70 23.65 -12.76
C PRO A 327 -19.36 22.95 -11.57
N GLY A 328 -18.68 22.96 -10.42
CA GLY A 328 -19.15 22.32 -9.18
C GLY A 328 -18.61 20.91 -8.90
N LYS A 329 -17.90 20.27 -9.84
CA LYS A 329 -17.15 19.01 -9.59
C LYS A 329 -15.66 19.26 -9.66
N ARG A 330 -15.02 19.32 -8.49
CA ARG A 330 -13.57 19.49 -8.37
C ARG A 330 -12.87 18.14 -8.60
N ARG A 331 -12.21 17.97 -9.75
CA ARG A 331 -11.41 16.76 -10.06
C ARG A 331 -9.93 17.05 -9.83
N VAL A 332 -9.26 16.19 -9.06
CA VAL A 332 -7.84 16.30 -8.76
C VAL A 332 -7.15 15.04 -9.27
N PHE A 333 -6.02 15.18 -9.95
CA PHE A 333 -5.23 14.07 -10.49
C PHE A 333 -3.86 14.03 -9.82
N ASN A 334 -3.28 12.83 -9.74
CA ASN A 334 -1.88 12.63 -9.42
C ASN A 334 -1.15 12.52 -10.75
N SER A 335 -0.24 13.45 -11.04
CA SER A 335 0.24 13.67 -12.41
C SER A 335 1.76 13.78 -12.47
N ILE A 336 2.33 13.45 -13.63
CA ILE A 336 3.70 13.84 -14.01
C ILE A 336 3.58 15.01 -14.97
N HIS A 337 4.35 16.08 -14.73
CA HIS A 337 4.51 17.20 -15.66
C HIS A 337 5.91 17.19 -16.25
N ALA A 338 6.00 17.43 -17.56
CA ALA A 338 7.24 17.82 -18.23
C ALA A 338 7.29 19.35 -18.33
N LEU A 339 8.33 19.97 -17.79
CA LEU A 339 8.51 21.43 -17.77
C LEU A 339 9.76 21.84 -18.55
N GLY A 340 9.66 22.96 -19.28
CA GLY A 340 10.78 23.59 -19.98
C GLY A 340 11.44 24.72 -19.18
N SER A 341 12.55 25.26 -19.72
CA SER A 341 13.31 26.37 -19.12
C SER A 341 12.56 27.71 -19.04
N ASP A 342 11.50 27.89 -19.82
CA ASP A 342 10.60 29.04 -19.71
C ASP A 342 9.53 28.88 -18.60
N GLY A 343 9.53 27.74 -17.89
CA GLY A 343 8.53 27.40 -16.87
C GLY A 343 7.20 26.90 -17.45
N SER A 344 7.12 26.67 -18.77
CA SER A 344 5.94 26.11 -19.40
C SER A 344 5.79 24.61 -19.11
N ILE A 345 4.54 24.14 -19.03
CA ILE A 345 4.21 22.71 -18.95
C ILE A 345 4.04 22.21 -20.38
N LEU A 346 4.97 21.38 -20.83
CA LEU A 346 5.04 20.87 -22.21
C LEU A 346 4.17 19.64 -22.42
N ALA A 347 4.08 18.78 -21.41
CA ALA A 347 3.29 17.56 -21.43
C ALA A 347 2.87 17.18 -20.01
N THR A 348 1.78 16.42 -19.90
CA THR A 348 1.24 15.93 -18.63
C THR A 348 0.73 14.52 -18.79
N TYR A 349 1.02 13.66 -17.82
CA TYR A 349 0.42 12.34 -17.67
C TYR A 349 -0.35 12.28 -16.35
N ASP A 350 -1.58 11.81 -16.37
CA ASP A 350 -2.41 11.60 -15.17
C ASP A 350 -2.46 10.09 -14.83
N LYS A 351 -2.22 9.77 -13.55
CA LYS A 351 -2.23 8.39 -13.03
C LYS A 351 -3.53 7.68 -13.36
N VAL A 352 -3.43 6.51 -13.98
CA VAL A 352 -4.58 5.71 -14.40
C VAL A 352 -4.97 4.71 -13.32
N HIS A 353 -4.01 3.95 -12.78
CA HIS A 353 -4.30 2.98 -11.71
C HIS A 353 -4.06 3.58 -10.33
N LEU A 354 -5.15 3.97 -9.68
CA LEU A 354 -5.13 4.53 -8.33
C LEU A 354 -5.00 3.44 -7.26
N VAL A 355 -4.39 3.80 -6.12
CA VAL A 355 -4.26 2.93 -4.95
C VAL A 355 -5.58 2.89 -4.15
N PRO A 356 -6.23 1.72 -4.00
CA PRO A 356 -7.43 1.58 -3.18
C PRO A 356 -7.18 1.91 -1.71
N GLY A 357 -8.06 2.69 -1.08
CA GLY A 357 -7.97 3.13 0.32
C GLY A 357 -7.01 4.29 0.56
N GLY A 358 -5.98 4.41 -0.28
CA GLY A 358 -5.04 5.53 -0.30
C GLY A 358 -5.59 6.73 -1.06
N GLU A 359 -5.72 6.59 -2.38
CA GLU A 359 -6.05 7.68 -3.32
C GLU A 359 -7.55 7.77 -3.64
N PHE A 360 -8.29 6.68 -3.48
CA PHE A 360 -9.74 6.65 -3.56
C PHE A 360 -10.33 5.66 -2.55
N LEU A 361 -11.62 5.81 -2.21
CA LEU A 361 -12.35 4.82 -1.39
C LEU A 361 -13.19 3.91 -2.29
N PRO A 362 -12.95 2.59 -2.29
CA PRO A 362 -13.89 1.64 -2.88
C PRO A 362 -15.27 1.81 -2.22
N PHE A 363 -16.36 1.82 -3.00
CA PHE A 363 -17.72 2.07 -2.48
C PHE A 363 -17.82 3.34 -1.61
N GLN A 364 -17.16 4.43 -2.05
CA GLN A 364 -16.99 5.69 -1.31
C GLN A 364 -18.24 6.17 -0.57
N SER A 365 -19.39 6.23 -1.24
CA SER A 365 -20.65 6.70 -0.62
C SER A 365 -21.09 5.87 0.59
N VAL A 366 -20.81 4.56 0.60
CA VAL A 366 -21.15 3.66 1.72
C VAL A 366 -20.12 3.79 2.83
N LEU A 367 -18.82 3.79 2.50
CA LEU A 367 -17.75 3.87 3.50
C LEU A 367 -17.71 5.24 4.19
N GLU A 368 -17.90 6.33 3.45
CA GLU A 368 -18.01 7.68 4.03
C GLU A 368 -19.23 7.82 4.93
N ALA A 369 -20.37 7.21 4.57
CA ALA A 369 -21.58 7.21 5.42
C ALA A 369 -21.36 6.49 6.76
N ILE A 370 -20.41 5.54 6.83
CA ILE A 370 -20.04 4.80 8.04
C ILE A 370 -18.85 5.47 8.76
N GLY A 371 -18.31 6.56 8.22
CA GLY A 371 -17.28 7.39 8.86
C GLY A 371 -15.84 7.13 8.40
N PHE A 372 -15.62 6.28 7.40
CA PHE A 372 -14.29 6.08 6.82
C PHE A 372 -13.91 7.25 5.91
N ARG A 373 -12.62 7.64 5.95
CA ARG A 373 -12.02 8.64 5.06
C ARG A 373 -10.75 8.06 4.43
N GLN A 374 -10.36 8.63 3.29
CA GLN A 374 -9.12 8.27 2.60
C GLN A 374 -7.90 8.59 3.47
N LEU A 375 -6.82 7.83 3.28
CA LEU A 375 -5.54 8.10 3.95
C LEU A 375 -4.90 9.39 3.44
N THR A 376 -5.11 9.74 2.17
CA THR A 376 -4.72 11.06 1.66
C THR A 376 -5.69 12.12 2.16
N ARG A 377 -5.17 13.24 2.69
CA ARG A 377 -5.96 14.37 3.24
C ARG A 377 -6.75 15.18 2.19
N LEU A 378 -6.94 14.66 0.98
CA LEU A 378 -7.69 15.29 -0.11
C LEU A 378 -9.18 14.91 -0.03
N PRO A 379 -10.08 15.85 0.34
CA PRO A 379 -11.51 15.56 0.36
C PRO A 379 -12.01 15.20 -1.06
N GLY A 380 -12.60 14.01 -1.21
CA GLY A 380 -13.07 13.48 -2.49
C GLY A 380 -12.07 12.60 -3.25
N GLY A 381 -10.78 12.62 -2.88
CA GLY A 381 -9.72 11.81 -3.49
C GLY A 381 -9.26 12.20 -4.87
N PHE A 382 -8.40 11.37 -5.43
CA PHE A 382 -7.91 11.52 -6.79
C PHE A 382 -8.89 10.92 -7.80
N THR A 383 -8.93 11.53 -8.97
CA THR A 383 -9.61 11.01 -10.15
C THR A 383 -8.59 10.23 -11.00
N PRO A 384 -8.95 9.05 -11.54
CA PRO A 384 -8.08 8.34 -12.47
C PRO A 384 -7.98 9.09 -13.80
N GLY A 385 -6.81 9.00 -14.43
CA GLY A 385 -6.59 9.37 -15.83
C GLY A 385 -7.39 8.48 -16.79
N GLU A 386 -7.54 8.93 -18.04
CA GLU A 386 -8.39 8.25 -19.02
C GLU A 386 -7.77 6.96 -19.58
N ALA A 387 -6.49 7.02 -19.95
CA ALA A 387 -5.75 5.89 -20.50
C ALA A 387 -4.23 6.06 -20.33
N PRO A 388 -3.46 4.96 -20.26
CA PRO A 388 -2.01 5.02 -20.35
C PRO A 388 -1.58 5.66 -21.68
N HIS A 389 -0.64 6.60 -21.62
CA HIS A 389 -0.08 7.24 -22.81
C HIS A 389 1.34 7.76 -22.56
N ASN A 390 2.12 7.84 -23.62
CA ASN A 390 3.50 8.28 -23.55
C ASN A 390 3.62 9.79 -23.33
N ILE A 391 4.64 10.20 -22.58
CA ILE A 391 5.13 11.58 -22.57
C ILE A 391 6.14 11.71 -23.71
N THR A 392 5.81 12.51 -24.72
CA THR A 392 6.75 12.82 -25.81
C THR A 392 7.44 14.15 -25.53
N LEU A 393 8.77 14.13 -25.44
CA LEU A 393 9.57 15.33 -25.21
C LEU A 393 9.85 16.07 -26.52
N PRO A 394 10.22 17.37 -26.48
CA PRO A 394 10.57 18.14 -27.69
C PRO A 394 11.71 17.53 -28.51
N SER A 395 12.61 16.77 -27.88
CA SER A 395 13.68 16.02 -28.55
C SER A 395 13.17 14.84 -29.41
N GLY A 396 11.90 14.48 -29.28
CA GLY A 396 11.30 13.28 -29.87
C GLY A 396 11.36 12.04 -28.98
N LEU A 397 12.09 12.08 -27.85
CA LEU A 397 12.18 10.99 -26.89
C LEU A 397 10.80 10.70 -26.27
N LYS A 398 10.40 9.43 -26.28
CA LYS A 398 9.13 8.96 -25.71
C LYS A 398 9.36 8.20 -24.42
N LEU A 399 8.68 8.63 -23.37
CA LEU A 399 8.74 8.01 -22.05
C LEU A 399 7.39 7.37 -21.73
N GLY A 400 7.40 6.11 -21.28
CA GLY A 400 6.23 5.42 -20.72
C GLY A 400 6.12 5.70 -19.22
N PRO A 401 5.24 6.63 -18.79
CA PRO A 401 5.16 7.04 -17.40
C PRO A 401 4.44 6.01 -16.54
N LEU A 402 4.95 5.80 -15.32
CA LEU A 402 4.40 4.94 -14.28
C LEU A 402 4.45 5.70 -12.96
N ILE A 403 3.30 6.01 -12.35
CA ILE A 403 3.28 6.68 -11.05
C ILE A 403 3.12 5.64 -9.94
N CYS A 404 4.17 5.48 -9.14
CA CYS A 404 4.18 4.63 -7.95
C CYS A 404 3.64 3.21 -8.24
N TYR A 405 2.46 2.91 -7.70
CA TYR A 405 1.75 1.63 -7.77
C TYR A 405 1.57 1.09 -9.19
N GLU A 406 1.55 1.94 -10.22
CA GLU A 406 1.43 1.49 -11.62
C GLU A 406 2.56 0.56 -12.07
N ALA A 407 3.75 0.67 -11.46
CA ALA A 407 4.90 -0.13 -11.82
C ALA A 407 4.80 -1.62 -11.46
N ILE A 408 3.80 -2.04 -10.68
CA ILE A 408 3.60 -3.46 -10.35
C ILE A 408 2.74 -4.20 -11.38
N PHE A 409 2.03 -3.47 -12.24
CA PHE A 409 1.15 -4.09 -13.23
C PHE A 409 1.94 -4.49 -14.48
N PRO A 410 1.84 -5.75 -14.92
CA PRO A 410 2.61 -6.22 -16.07
C PRO A 410 2.09 -5.69 -17.42
N THR A 411 0.80 -5.34 -17.48
CA THR A 411 0.10 -4.83 -18.67
C THR A 411 -0.28 -3.36 -18.54
N GLY A 412 -0.52 -2.68 -19.67
CA GLY A 412 -1.01 -1.29 -19.66
C GLY A 412 0.07 -0.27 -19.28
N VAL A 413 1.33 -0.57 -19.60
CA VAL A 413 2.50 0.22 -19.21
C VAL A 413 2.63 1.53 -20.04
N TYR A 414 2.17 1.50 -21.30
CA TYR A 414 2.21 2.64 -22.23
C TYR A 414 1.09 2.47 -23.30
N ASP A 415 0.94 3.44 -24.21
CA ASP A 415 -0.05 3.40 -25.30
C ASP A 415 0.31 2.42 -26.42
N GLU A 416 -0.28 2.55 -27.62
CA GLU A 416 0.01 1.69 -28.77
C GLU A 416 1.47 1.84 -29.26
N GLU A 417 2.10 2.99 -29.01
CA GLU A 417 3.46 3.26 -29.45
C GLU A 417 4.47 2.86 -28.37
N ARG A 418 5.46 2.05 -28.75
CA ARG A 418 6.51 1.62 -27.81
C ARG A 418 7.42 2.81 -27.46
N PRO A 419 7.55 3.18 -26.17
CA PRO A 419 8.43 4.25 -25.75
C PRO A 419 9.90 3.84 -25.82
N ASP A 420 10.79 4.82 -25.68
CA ASP A 420 12.24 4.63 -25.61
C ASP A 420 12.69 4.22 -24.21
N ALA A 421 11.97 4.65 -23.16
CA ALA A 421 12.25 4.33 -21.78
C ALA A 421 10.99 4.33 -20.91
N LEU A 422 11.01 3.58 -19.80
CA LEU A 422 10.02 3.67 -18.74
C LEU A 422 10.45 4.74 -17.74
N LEU A 423 9.51 5.59 -17.32
CA LEU A 423 9.71 6.61 -16.30
C LEU A 423 8.85 6.27 -15.09
N ASN A 424 9.47 5.97 -13.96
CA ASN A 424 8.75 5.74 -12.72
C ASN A 424 9.05 6.80 -11.67
N VAL A 425 8.06 7.62 -11.35
CA VAL A 425 8.13 8.55 -10.21
C VAL A 425 7.31 7.99 -9.07
N THR A 426 7.86 8.01 -7.85
CA THR A 426 7.20 7.34 -6.72
C THR A 426 7.51 7.98 -5.37
N ASN A 427 6.63 7.74 -4.40
CA ASN A 427 6.83 8.10 -3.02
C ASN A 427 6.66 6.89 -2.09
N ASP A 428 7.72 6.11 -1.94
CA ASP A 428 7.76 4.94 -1.04
C ASP A 428 7.77 5.30 0.46
N GLY A 429 7.67 6.58 0.82
CA GLY A 429 7.61 7.03 2.21
C GLY A 429 6.44 6.43 3.00
N TRP A 430 5.38 5.99 2.31
CA TRP A 430 4.26 5.27 2.89
C TRP A 430 4.64 3.89 3.45
N PHE A 431 5.72 3.29 2.97
CA PHE A 431 6.10 1.92 3.33
C PHE A 431 7.21 1.88 4.39
N GLY A 432 7.88 3.01 4.64
CA GLY A 432 8.98 3.11 5.60
C GLY A 432 10.21 2.28 5.22
N ASP A 433 11.16 2.18 6.15
CA ASP A 433 12.34 1.30 6.02
C ASP A 433 11.96 -0.16 6.33
N THR A 434 11.32 -0.81 5.37
CA THR A 434 10.73 -2.15 5.49
C THR A 434 10.89 -2.93 4.18
N PRO A 435 10.38 -4.18 4.06
CA PRO A 435 10.40 -4.90 2.79
C PRO A 435 9.63 -4.24 1.62
N GLY A 436 8.66 -3.36 1.89
CA GLY A 436 7.78 -2.79 0.87
C GLY A 436 8.51 -2.09 -0.29
N PRO A 437 9.40 -1.11 -0.04
CA PRO A 437 10.16 -0.43 -1.09
C PRO A 437 11.08 -1.38 -1.89
N HIS A 438 11.66 -2.39 -1.24
CA HIS A 438 12.47 -3.40 -1.94
C HIS A 438 11.64 -4.25 -2.90
N GLN A 439 10.47 -4.69 -2.45
CA GLN A 439 9.51 -5.41 -3.30
C GLN A 439 9.02 -4.52 -4.44
N HIS A 440 8.71 -3.25 -4.17
CA HIS A 440 8.27 -2.31 -5.19
C HIS A 440 9.34 -2.08 -6.27
N PHE A 441 10.59 -1.84 -5.87
CA PHE A 441 11.70 -1.65 -6.81
C PHE A 441 11.97 -2.91 -7.66
N ALA A 442 11.94 -4.08 -7.05
CA ALA A 442 12.12 -5.35 -7.76
C ALA A 442 11.05 -5.57 -8.83
N GLN A 443 9.78 -5.26 -8.53
CA GLN A 443 8.67 -5.37 -9.48
C GLN A 443 8.83 -4.38 -10.65
N ALA A 444 9.21 -3.13 -10.37
CA ALA A 444 9.49 -2.13 -11.40
C ALA A 444 10.66 -2.58 -12.33
N ARG A 445 11.72 -3.14 -11.76
CA ARG A 445 12.86 -3.70 -12.52
C ARG A 445 12.44 -4.83 -13.46
N VAL A 446 11.48 -5.66 -13.06
CA VAL A 446 10.96 -6.73 -13.94
C VAL A 446 10.18 -6.15 -15.12
N ARG A 447 9.53 -4.98 -15.00
CA ARG A 447 8.94 -4.29 -16.17
C ARG A 447 9.98 -4.00 -17.25
N ALA A 448 11.19 -3.58 -16.85
CA ALA A 448 12.29 -3.35 -17.79
C ALA A 448 12.68 -4.63 -18.56
N LEU A 449 12.79 -5.77 -17.86
CA LEU A 449 13.06 -7.08 -18.44
C LEU A 449 11.99 -7.53 -19.43
N GLU A 450 10.73 -7.37 -19.03
CA GLU A 450 9.57 -7.78 -19.79
C GLU A 450 9.40 -6.96 -21.07
N GLN A 451 9.54 -5.64 -20.99
CA GLN A 451 9.34 -4.76 -22.13
C GLN A 451 10.61 -4.59 -22.99
N GLY A 452 11.78 -4.96 -22.45
CA GLY A 452 13.07 -4.69 -23.08
C GLY A 452 13.35 -3.19 -23.19
N LEU A 453 12.94 -2.45 -22.17
CA LEU A 453 13.06 -1.00 -22.09
C LEU A 453 13.86 -0.62 -20.85
N PRO A 454 14.74 0.40 -20.91
CA PRO A 454 15.36 0.94 -19.71
C PRO A 454 14.30 1.57 -18.79
N LEU A 455 14.60 1.63 -17.50
CA LEU A 455 13.76 2.24 -16.48
C LEU A 455 14.54 3.33 -15.76
N ILE A 456 13.98 4.53 -15.77
CA ILE A 456 14.40 5.68 -14.96
C ILE A 456 13.47 5.73 -13.75
N ARG A 457 13.99 5.55 -12.53
CA ARG A 457 13.17 5.62 -11.30
C ARG A 457 13.64 6.71 -10.36
N ALA A 458 12.73 7.62 -10.02
CA ALA A 458 12.92 8.66 -9.01
C ALA A 458 11.95 8.45 -7.84
N ALA A 459 12.49 8.10 -6.67
CA ALA A 459 11.75 7.92 -5.44
C ALA A 459 12.01 9.08 -4.46
N ASN A 460 11.02 9.43 -3.63
CA ASN A 460 11.22 10.43 -2.57
C ASN A 460 12.20 9.93 -1.49
N THR A 461 11.81 8.86 -0.80
CA THR A 461 12.60 8.19 0.26
C THR A 461 12.91 6.75 -0.11
N GLY A 462 12.35 6.24 -1.22
CA GLY A 462 12.53 4.86 -1.70
C GLY A 462 13.86 4.63 -2.41
N ILE A 463 13.98 3.52 -3.13
CA ILE A 463 15.15 3.23 -3.98
C ILE A 463 14.97 3.96 -5.31
N SER A 464 15.88 4.89 -5.62
CA SER A 464 16.01 5.55 -6.93
C SER A 464 17.13 4.93 -7.74
N GLY A 465 17.05 5.01 -9.07
CA GLY A 465 18.13 4.52 -9.92
C GLY A 465 17.74 4.34 -11.38
N VAL A 466 18.72 3.89 -12.18
CA VAL A 466 18.52 3.51 -13.57
C VAL A 466 18.78 2.03 -13.76
N VAL A 467 17.86 1.39 -14.46
CA VAL A 467 17.91 -0.02 -14.84
C VAL A 467 17.91 -0.10 -16.36
N ASP A 468 18.74 -0.96 -16.94
CA ASP A 468 18.75 -1.17 -18.38
C ASP A 468 17.67 -2.15 -18.86
N ALA A 469 17.56 -2.34 -20.19
CA ALA A 469 16.61 -3.25 -20.82
C ALA A 469 16.80 -4.75 -20.47
N LEU A 470 17.89 -5.11 -19.77
CA LEU A 470 18.16 -6.46 -19.27
C LEU A 470 17.97 -6.56 -17.75
N GLY A 471 17.37 -5.55 -17.12
CA GLY A 471 17.10 -5.55 -15.68
C GLY A 471 18.34 -5.30 -14.82
N ARG A 472 19.48 -4.87 -15.38
CA ARG A 472 20.68 -4.54 -14.59
C ARG A 472 20.54 -3.15 -13.99
N THR A 473 20.67 -3.04 -12.67
CA THR A 473 20.74 -1.74 -11.99
C THR A 473 22.13 -1.14 -12.22
N LEU A 474 22.19 -0.02 -12.94
CA LEU A 474 23.46 0.62 -13.34
C LEU A 474 23.96 1.58 -12.27
N VAL A 475 23.05 2.41 -11.76
CA VAL A 475 23.27 3.38 -10.69
C VAL A 475 22.04 3.38 -9.79
N SER A 476 22.24 3.54 -8.47
CA SER A 476 21.13 3.63 -7.52
C SER A 476 21.48 4.45 -6.28
N LEU A 477 20.44 5.02 -5.66
CA LEU A 477 20.47 5.57 -4.31
C LEU A 477 19.73 4.61 -3.38
N PRO A 478 20.28 4.32 -2.19
CA PRO A 478 19.67 3.39 -1.25
C PRO A 478 18.38 3.95 -0.67
N LEU A 479 17.58 3.06 -0.09
CA LEU A 479 16.41 3.41 0.72
C LEU A 479 16.79 4.41 1.82
N ALA A 480 15.96 5.42 2.02
CA ALA A 480 16.15 6.54 2.95
C ALA A 480 17.44 7.36 2.73
N GLY A 481 18.12 7.22 1.59
CA GLY A 481 19.23 8.10 1.19
C GLY A 481 18.73 9.48 0.72
N GLU A 482 19.60 10.49 0.76
CA GLU A 482 19.41 11.78 0.08
C GLU A 482 20.51 11.95 -0.97
N GLY A 483 20.17 12.43 -2.16
CA GLY A 483 21.17 12.78 -3.16
C GLY A 483 20.62 12.93 -4.57
N ILE A 484 21.56 13.01 -5.51
CA ILE A 484 21.32 13.02 -6.95
C ILE A 484 22.18 11.95 -7.64
N LEU A 485 21.70 11.44 -8.76
CA LEU A 485 22.42 10.53 -9.66
C LEU A 485 22.44 11.11 -11.06
N ASP A 486 23.58 11.02 -11.74
CA ASP A 486 23.68 11.28 -13.17
C ASP A 486 24.06 10.01 -13.90
N THR A 487 23.41 9.77 -15.03
CA THR A 487 23.80 8.72 -15.98
C THR A 487 23.27 9.07 -17.36
N ASN A 488 23.96 8.59 -18.38
CA ASN A 488 23.37 8.54 -19.70
C ASN A 488 22.20 7.54 -19.72
N LEU A 489 21.20 7.80 -20.55
CA LEU A 489 20.06 6.93 -20.74
C LEU A 489 20.50 5.65 -21.46
N PRO A 490 20.24 4.45 -20.89
CA PRO A 490 20.57 3.21 -21.58
C PRO A 490 19.71 3.03 -22.83
N VAL A 491 20.27 2.38 -23.85
CA VAL A 491 19.54 2.08 -25.09
C VAL A 491 18.51 0.98 -24.84
N ALA A 492 17.30 1.15 -25.39
CA ALA A 492 16.27 0.10 -25.40
C ALA A 492 16.73 -1.15 -26.17
N SER A 493 16.35 -2.33 -25.69
CA SER A 493 16.55 -3.54 -26.48
C SER A 493 15.52 -3.62 -27.61
N ARG A 494 15.72 -4.59 -28.50
CA ARG A 494 14.68 -5.05 -29.41
C ARG A 494 13.42 -5.44 -28.62
N THR A 495 12.26 -5.31 -29.25
CA THR A 495 10.98 -5.76 -28.70
C THR A 495 11.11 -7.22 -28.26
N THR A 496 10.73 -7.48 -27.02
CA THR A 496 10.78 -8.81 -26.43
C THR A 496 9.63 -9.68 -26.94
N VAL A 497 9.72 -10.99 -26.76
CA VAL A 497 8.61 -11.88 -27.13
C VAL A 497 7.40 -11.61 -26.24
N TYR A 498 7.62 -11.32 -24.95
CA TYR A 498 6.56 -10.94 -24.03
C TYR A 498 5.85 -9.65 -24.48
N SER A 499 6.59 -8.59 -24.81
CA SER A 499 6.01 -7.32 -25.25
C SER A 499 5.18 -7.48 -26.53
N ALA A 500 5.59 -8.37 -27.43
CA ALA A 500 4.87 -8.64 -28.68
C ALA A 500 3.67 -9.61 -28.54
N TYR A 501 3.77 -10.64 -27.70
CA TYR A 501 2.83 -11.78 -27.70
C TYR A 501 2.40 -12.26 -26.30
N GLY A 502 2.70 -11.52 -25.23
CA GLY A 502 2.60 -11.96 -23.84
C GLY A 502 1.25 -12.58 -23.48
N LEU A 503 0.13 -11.95 -23.86
CA LEU A 503 -1.21 -12.47 -23.60
C LEU A 503 -1.45 -13.83 -24.28
N TRP A 504 -1.09 -13.97 -25.56
CA TRP A 504 -1.28 -15.23 -26.30
C TRP A 504 -0.41 -16.35 -25.74
N LEU A 505 0.84 -16.04 -25.37
CA LEU A 505 1.72 -17.00 -24.71
C LEU A 505 1.13 -17.46 -23.38
N LEU A 506 0.62 -16.54 -22.57
CA LEU A 506 -0.01 -16.87 -21.30
C LEU A 506 -1.21 -17.79 -21.49
N VAL A 507 -2.08 -17.52 -22.47
CA VAL A 507 -3.23 -18.39 -22.80
C VAL A 507 -2.77 -19.80 -23.20
N ILE A 508 -1.75 -19.91 -24.06
CA ILE A 508 -1.18 -21.20 -24.47
C ILE A 508 -0.60 -21.94 -23.26
N MET A 509 0.09 -21.24 -22.36
CA MET A 509 0.65 -21.84 -21.15
C MET A 509 -0.44 -22.35 -20.21
N TYR A 510 -1.51 -21.59 -19.99
CA TYR A 510 -2.66 -22.07 -19.22
C TYR A 510 -3.29 -23.31 -19.86
N PHE A 511 -3.54 -23.27 -21.18
CA PHE A 511 -4.13 -24.39 -21.91
C PHE A 511 -3.26 -25.66 -21.83
N THR A 512 -1.96 -25.54 -22.08
CA THR A 512 -1.04 -26.68 -22.01
C THR A 512 -0.89 -27.23 -20.59
N THR A 513 -0.89 -26.37 -19.57
CA THR A 513 -0.82 -26.77 -18.17
C THR A 513 -2.06 -27.55 -17.74
N ILE A 514 -3.27 -27.06 -18.08
CA ILE A 514 -4.51 -27.76 -17.72
C ILE A 514 -4.69 -29.05 -18.51
N VAL A 515 -4.37 -29.07 -19.81
CA VAL A 515 -4.40 -30.28 -20.63
C VAL A 515 -3.41 -31.31 -20.09
N GLY A 516 -2.19 -30.88 -19.72
CA GLY A 516 -1.20 -31.74 -19.09
C GLY A 516 -1.67 -32.31 -17.76
N ALA A 517 -2.33 -31.50 -16.91
CA ALA A 517 -2.93 -31.97 -15.66
C ALA A 517 -3.97 -33.06 -15.90
N VAL A 518 -4.78 -32.91 -16.96
CA VAL A 518 -5.90 -33.80 -17.28
C VAL A 518 -5.49 -35.09 -17.98
N LEU A 519 -4.52 -35.03 -18.90
CA LEU A 519 -4.10 -36.16 -19.73
C LEU A 519 -3.05 -37.06 -19.07
N THR A 520 -2.43 -36.61 -17.97
CA THR A 520 -1.43 -37.41 -17.27
C THR A 520 -2.09 -38.63 -16.59
N PRO A 521 -1.59 -39.85 -16.82
CA PRO A 521 -2.15 -41.05 -16.21
C PRO A 521 -2.15 -40.98 -14.67
N GLY A 522 -3.26 -41.34 -14.03
CA GLY A 522 -3.40 -41.26 -12.56
C GLY A 522 -4.82 -41.41 -12.00
N GLY A 523 -5.85 -41.42 -12.86
CA GLY A 523 -7.25 -41.45 -12.44
C GLY A 523 -7.67 -40.11 -11.82
N PHE A 524 -8.75 -39.52 -12.33
CA PHE A 524 -9.37 -38.38 -11.64
C PHE A 524 -10.07 -38.87 -10.39
N ASP A 525 -9.78 -38.22 -9.27
CA ASP A 525 -10.48 -38.53 -8.02
C ASP A 525 -11.83 -37.80 -7.99
N PHE A 526 -12.79 -38.34 -8.74
CA PHE A 526 -14.21 -37.97 -8.71
C PHE A 526 -15.03 -39.03 -7.97
N THR A 527 -14.45 -39.69 -6.95
CA THR A 527 -15.20 -40.65 -6.15
C THR A 527 -16.23 -39.91 -5.27
N PRO A 528 -17.54 -40.15 -5.43
CA PRO A 528 -18.55 -39.62 -4.50
C PRO A 528 -18.32 -40.26 -3.14
N ALA A 529 -18.46 -39.47 -2.07
CA ALA A 529 -18.23 -39.90 -0.68
C ALA A 529 -18.90 -41.25 -0.36
N GLY A 530 -18.11 -42.32 -0.45
CA GLY A 530 -18.46 -43.66 -0.01
C GLY A 530 -17.42 -44.08 1.02
N ASN A 531 -17.86 -44.22 2.27
CA ASN A 531 -17.13 -44.69 3.44
C ASN A 531 -15.79 -45.39 3.13
N HIS A 532 -14.68 -44.68 3.27
CA HIS A 532 -13.40 -45.33 3.51
C HIS A 532 -13.42 -45.89 4.92
N SER A 533 -13.78 -47.17 5.04
CA SER A 533 -13.47 -47.98 6.20
C SER A 533 -11.94 -48.03 6.34
N ALA A 534 -11.47 -47.58 7.49
CA ALA A 534 -10.08 -47.65 7.89
C ALA A 534 -9.57 -49.09 7.79
N ALA A 535 -8.59 -49.33 6.92
CA ALA A 535 -7.74 -50.50 7.01
C ALA A 535 -6.90 -50.38 8.30
N ARG A 536 -7.41 -50.92 9.40
CA ARG A 536 -6.64 -51.11 10.64
C ARG A 536 -5.70 -52.29 10.46
N VAL A 537 -4.42 -52.01 10.29
CA VAL A 537 -3.33 -52.96 10.57
C VAL A 537 -3.21 -53.12 12.09
N GLY A 538 -3.05 -54.38 12.51
CA GLY A 538 -3.22 -54.84 13.88
C GLY A 538 -2.31 -54.22 14.93
N GLY A 539 -2.86 -54.10 16.13
CA GLY A 539 -2.16 -53.86 17.38
C GLY A 539 -2.99 -54.47 18.51
N ALA A 540 -2.58 -55.63 18.99
CA ALA A 540 -3.18 -56.30 20.13
C ALA A 540 -2.93 -55.47 21.40
N HIS A 541 -3.98 -55.07 22.11
CA HIS A 541 -3.90 -54.79 23.54
C HIS A 541 -5.23 -55.12 24.23
N ASN A 542 -5.07 -55.73 25.40
CA ASN A 542 -6.06 -56.44 26.19
C ASN A 542 -7.21 -55.57 26.74
N ASN A 543 -8.37 -56.23 26.74
CA ASN A 543 -9.53 -56.10 27.62
C ASN A 543 -9.25 -55.55 29.03
N LEU A 544 -10.09 -54.60 29.46
CA LEU A 544 -10.61 -54.49 30.83
C LEU A 544 -12.05 -53.94 30.73
N TRP A 545 -13.04 -54.79 31.07
CA TRP A 545 -14.41 -54.56 31.60
C TRP A 545 -15.27 -53.41 31.00
N GLY A 546 -16.52 -53.57 30.56
CA GLY A 546 -17.56 -54.56 30.84
C GLY A 546 -18.92 -53.82 30.84
N MET A 547 -19.93 -54.42 30.21
CA MET A 547 -21.38 -54.09 30.25
C MET A 547 -21.97 -53.03 29.29
N SER A 548 -23.08 -53.45 28.67
CA SER A 548 -24.07 -52.76 27.83
C SER A 548 -25.40 -53.52 28.06
N PRO A 549 -26.61 -53.04 27.69
CA PRO A 549 -27.18 -51.69 27.75
C PRO A 549 -28.54 -51.69 28.48
N SER A 550 -29.08 -50.51 28.81
CA SER A 550 -30.53 -50.35 29.02
C SER A 550 -31.01 -48.96 28.56
N GLN A 551 -31.79 -48.94 27.48
CA GLN A 551 -32.75 -47.90 27.10
C GLN A 551 -34.03 -48.08 27.98
N PRO A 552 -34.84 -47.03 28.26
CA PRO A 552 -35.83 -46.59 27.26
C PRO A 552 -36.27 -45.09 27.26
N ALA A 553 -36.66 -44.64 26.05
CA ALA A 553 -37.89 -43.92 25.65
C ALA A 553 -38.36 -42.57 26.30
N PHE A 554 -38.38 -41.52 25.43
CA PHE A 554 -39.38 -40.45 25.18
C PHE A 554 -39.92 -39.54 26.33
N PRO A 555 -40.50 -38.32 26.09
CA PRO A 555 -41.04 -37.77 24.84
C PRO A 555 -40.72 -36.29 24.50
N ARG A 556 -41.17 -35.88 23.30
CA ARG A 556 -41.29 -34.50 22.82
C ARG A 556 -42.37 -33.73 23.59
N THR A 557 -42.12 -32.46 23.89
CA THR A 557 -43.17 -31.44 24.10
C THR A 557 -42.76 -30.10 23.49
N SER A 558 -43.68 -29.54 22.71
CA SER A 558 -43.71 -28.19 22.16
C SER A 558 -44.38 -27.24 23.15
N VAL A 559 -43.82 -26.06 23.42
CA VAL A 559 -44.59 -24.90 23.91
C VAL A 559 -44.00 -23.60 23.38
N THR A 560 -44.83 -22.87 22.65
CA THR A 560 -44.76 -21.44 22.33
C THR A 560 -45.16 -20.64 23.58
N THR A 561 -44.36 -19.67 24.03
CA THR A 561 -44.92 -18.55 24.82
C THR A 561 -44.01 -17.32 24.75
N THR A 562 -44.51 -16.31 24.03
CA THR A 562 -44.22 -14.88 24.17
C THR A 562 -44.52 -14.39 25.59
N ALA A 563 -43.81 -13.35 26.03
CA ALA A 563 -44.04 -12.55 27.24
C ALA A 563 -43.38 -13.05 28.53
N ALA A 564 -42.09 -12.71 28.69
CA ALA A 564 -41.47 -12.45 29.99
C ALA A 564 -40.20 -11.64 29.75
N LEU A 565 -40.28 -10.31 29.91
CA LEU A 565 -39.21 -9.38 30.33
C LEU A 565 -39.82 -7.97 30.40
N ALA A 566 -40.88 -7.85 31.20
CA ALA A 566 -41.44 -6.60 31.67
C ALA A 566 -41.30 -6.58 33.20
N GLU A 567 -40.06 -6.52 33.69
CA GLU A 567 -39.70 -6.20 35.08
C GLU A 567 -38.18 -6.04 35.21
N ALA A 568 -37.68 -4.87 34.79
CA ALA A 568 -36.36 -4.35 35.17
C ALA A 568 -36.34 -2.83 34.96
N GLY A 569 -37.30 -2.13 35.56
CA GLY A 569 -37.29 -0.68 35.68
C GLY A 569 -37.10 -0.29 37.13
N ALA A 570 -35.86 -0.01 37.55
CA ALA A 570 -35.50 0.95 38.60
C ALA A 570 -34.01 0.80 38.95
N HIS A 571 -33.15 1.55 38.27
CA HIS A 571 -31.95 2.24 38.80
C HIS A 571 -31.03 2.61 37.64
N PHE A 572 -31.36 3.71 36.94
CA PHE A 572 -30.34 4.52 36.27
C PHE A 572 -30.67 5.98 36.57
N MET A 573 -29.93 6.56 37.51
CA MET A 573 -29.98 7.99 37.80
C MET A 573 -29.65 8.77 36.52
N MET A 574 -30.42 9.82 36.25
CA MET A 574 -30.11 10.80 35.21
C MET A 574 -28.71 11.39 35.47
N ALA A 575 -27.71 10.91 34.73
CA ALA A 575 -26.46 11.64 34.57
C ALA A 575 -26.75 12.91 33.76
N THR A 576 -26.64 14.06 34.41
CA THR A 576 -26.63 15.36 33.73
C THR A 576 -25.52 15.35 32.68
N LYS A 577 -25.88 15.41 31.39
CA LYS A 577 -24.92 15.45 30.27
C LYS A 577 -23.91 16.58 30.51
N ALA A 578 -22.64 16.21 30.72
CA ALA A 578 -21.56 17.18 30.75
C ALA A 578 -21.51 17.93 29.40
N PRO A 579 -21.34 19.26 29.40
CA PRO A 579 -21.31 20.02 28.14
C PRO A 579 -20.12 19.62 27.28
N ASN A 580 -20.34 19.51 25.96
CA ASN A 580 -19.33 19.07 24.99
C ASN A 580 -18.10 20.01 25.06
N PRO A 581 -16.86 19.48 25.01
CA PRO A 581 -15.65 20.30 24.97
C PRO A 581 -15.68 21.43 23.93
N ILE A 582 -16.25 21.17 22.75
CA ILE A 582 -16.40 22.17 21.68
C ILE A 582 -17.36 23.30 22.10
N ASP A 583 -18.48 22.96 22.77
CA ASP A 583 -19.45 23.96 23.26
C ASP A 583 -18.80 24.88 24.31
N LYS A 584 -17.92 24.34 25.16
CA LYS A 584 -17.15 25.13 26.13
C LYS A 584 -16.13 26.05 25.46
N HIS A 585 -15.40 25.52 24.47
CA HIS A 585 -14.41 26.29 23.71
C HIS A 585 -15.05 27.49 22.98
N VAL A 586 -16.11 27.22 22.23
CA VAL A 586 -16.87 28.25 21.51
C VAL A 586 -17.41 29.29 22.49
N GLY A 587 -17.95 28.85 23.64
CA GLY A 587 -18.39 29.74 24.71
C GLY A 587 -17.27 30.63 25.27
N ALA A 588 -16.08 30.07 25.48
CA ALA A 588 -14.90 30.81 25.96
C ALA A 588 -14.44 31.86 24.94
N ARG A 589 -14.43 31.53 23.63
CA ARG A 589 -14.08 32.47 22.55
C ARG A 589 -15.10 33.62 22.44
N VAL A 590 -16.39 33.34 22.58
CA VAL A 590 -17.45 34.36 22.65
C VAL A 590 -17.19 35.30 23.83
N ARG A 591 -16.92 34.76 25.03
CA ARG A 591 -16.62 35.55 26.23
C ARG A 591 -15.36 36.41 26.05
N MET A 592 -14.28 35.81 25.54
CA MET A 592 -13.01 36.49 25.31
C MET A 592 -13.20 37.68 24.38
N ARG A 593 -13.84 37.47 23.22
CA ARG A 593 -14.07 38.55 22.26
C ARG A 593 -14.96 39.64 22.82
N ARG A 594 -16.06 39.28 23.50
CA ARG A 594 -16.96 40.23 24.14
C ARG A 594 -16.22 41.12 25.15
N LEU A 595 -15.34 40.54 25.97
CA LEU A 595 -14.55 41.28 26.95
C LEU A 595 -13.48 42.17 26.31
N LEU A 596 -12.85 41.73 25.22
CA LEU A 596 -11.87 42.52 24.47
C LEU A 596 -12.46 43.80 23.89
N ILE A 597 -13.73 43.78 23.48
CA ILE A 597 -14.45 44.95 22.96
C ILE A 597 -15.23 45.71 24.04
N GLY A 598 -15.06 45.35 25.32
CA GLY A 598 -15.72 46.03 26.45
C GLY A 598 -17.24 45.89 26.50
N MET A 599 -17.80 44.83 25.90
CA MET A 599 -19.25 44.62 25.84
C MET A 599 -19.76 43.83 27.06
N SER A 600 -20.88 44.24 27.67
CA SER A 600 -21.50 43.49 28.78
C SER A 600 -22.33 42.29 28.27
N GLN A 601 -22.61 41.32 29.15
CA GLN A 601 -23.48 40.19 28.79
C GLN A 601 -24.91 40.64 28.51
N GLU A 602 -25.43 41.68 29.21
CA GLU A 602 -26.75 42.24 28.89
C GLU A 602 -26.75 42.84 27.49
N LYS A 603 -25.70 43.59 27.13
CA LYS A 603 -25.60 44.25 25.81
C LYS A 603 -25.54 43.22 24.67
N LEU A 604 -24.80 42.13 24.84
CA LEU A 604 -24.79 41.02 23.88
C LEU A 604 -26.13 40.30 23.83
N GLY A 605 -26.79 40.11 24.98
CA GLY A 605 -28.12 39.53 25.06
C GLY A 605 -29.17 40.34 24.30
N THR A 606 -29.22 41.66 24.54
CA THR A 606 -30.11 42.59 23.84
C THR A 606 -29.87 42.59 22.33
N ALA A 607 -28.61 42.62 21.89
CA ALA A 607 -28.27 42.57 20.46
C ALA A 607 -28.72 41.27 19.77
N LEU A 608 -28.81 40.17 20.51
CA LEU A 608 -29.23 38.86 20.01
C LEU A 608 -30.70 38.52 20.31
N GLY A 609 -31.44 39.42 20.97
CA GLY A 609 -32.83 39.18 21.37
C GLY A 609 -33.00 38.05 22.40
N ILE A 610 -32.01 37.85 23.28
CA ILE A 610 -32.02 36.80 24.32
C ILE A 610 -31.59 37.36 25.69
N THR A 611 -31.93 36.66 26.77
CA THR A 611 -31.62 37.10 28.13
C THR A 611 -30.12 37.03 28.43
N PHE A 612 -29.62 37.89 29.34
CA PHE A 612 -28.23 37.84 29.77
C PHE A 612 -27.86 36.48 30.40
N GLN A 613 -28.83 35.83 31.06
CA GLN A 613 -28.68 34.49 31.63
C GLN A 613 -28.42 33.43 30.54
N GLN A 614 -29.05 33.59 29.37
CA GLN A 614 -28.81 32.71 28.23
C GLN A 614 -27.42 32.91 27.63
N ILE A 615 -26.95 34.16 27.55
CA ILE A 615 -25.55 34.46 27.19
C ILE A 615 -24.58 33.84 28.18
N GLN A 616 -24.86 33.92 29.48
CA GLN A 616 -24.02 33.31 30.50
C GLN A 616 -23.96 31.78 30.36
N LYS A 617 -25.07 31.12 29.98
CA LYS A 617 -25.10 29.67 29.70
C LYS A 617 -24.32 29.32 28.44
N TYR A 618 -24.38 30.15 27.39
CA TYR A 618 -23.58 30.00 26.18
C TYR A 618 -22.08 30.18 26.46
N GLU A 619 -21.68 31.21 27.19
CA GLU A 619 -20.27 31.46 27.53
C GLU A 619 -19.65 30.40 28.44
N LYS A 620 -20.48 29.70 29.23
CA LYS A 620 -20.05 28.56 30.06
C LYS A 620 -20.09 27.22 29.30
N GLY A 621 -20.53 27.21 28.05
CA GLY A 621 -20.77 26.00 27.26
C GLY A 621 -21.92 25.13 27.78
N ALA A 622 -22.68 25.58 28.77
CA ALA A 622 -23.79 24.82 29.38
C ALA A 622 -24.96 24.64 28.41
N ASN A 623 -25.15 25.58 27.49
CA ASN A 623 -26.09 25.47 26.38
C ASN A 623 -25.33 25.53 25.05
N ARG A 624 -25.76 24.72 24.08
CA ARG A 624 -25.22 24.76 22.71
C ARG A 624 -25.63 26.02 21.99
N ILE A 625 -24.71 26.62 21.26
CA ILE A 625 -24.99 27.75 20.38
C ILE A 625 -25.28 27.18 18.98
N GLY A 626 -26.53 27.33 18.51
CA GLY A 626 -26.89 26.90 17.15
C GLY A 626 -26.19 27.74 16.07
N ALA A 627 -26.02 27.18 14.86
CA ALA A 627 -25.28 27.83 13.76
C ALA A 627 -25.82 29.23 13.41
N SER A 628 -27.14 29.42 13.38
CA SER A 628 -27.76 30.73 13.15
C SER A 628 -27.42 31.75 14.23
N ARG A 629 -27.33 31.30 15.49
CA ARG A 629 -26.98 32.15 16.63
C ARG A 629 -25.49 32.51 16.63
N LEU A 630 -24.65 31.56 16.22
CA LEU A 630 -23.22 31.78 16.10
C LEU A 630 -22.90 32.76 14.97
N GLN A 631 -23.62 32.69 13.85
CA GLN A 631 -23.56 33.69 12.77
C GLN A 631 -23.92 35.09 13.30
N GLN A 632 -25.03 35.23 14.03
CA GLN A 632 -25.43 36.52 14.63
C GLN A 632 -24.39 37.04 15.64
N MET A 633 -23.81 36.15 16.45
CA MET A 633 -22.73 36.51 17.37
C MET A 633 -21.49 37.00 16.62
N SER A 634 -21.16 36.42 15.47
CA SER A 634 -20.03 36.84 14.65
C SER A 634 -20.19 38.29 14.15
N GLU A 635 -21.40 38.64 13.73
CA GLU A 635 -21.76 39.98 13.27
C GLU A 635 -21.71 40.99 14.41
N VAL A 636 -22.31 40.68 15.56
CA VAL A 636 -22.34 41.57 16.74
C VAL A 636 -20.96 41.78 17.34
N LEU A 637 -20.10 40.76 17.32
CA LEU A 637 -18.75 40.80 17.89
C LEU A 637 -17.66 41.20 16.88
N GLY A 638 -18.05 41.45 15.62
CA GLY A 638 -17.17 41.91 14.55
C GLY A 638 -16.01 40.95 14.28
N VAL A 639 -16.29 39.64 14.17
CA VAL A 639 -15.32 38.58 13.86
C VAL A 639 -15.93 37.59 12.87
N PRO A 640 -15.15 36.93 12.00
CA PRO A 640 -15.66 35.84 11.18
C PRO A 640 -16.08 34.64 12.06
N VAL A 641 -17.04 33.81 11.62
CA VAL A 641 -17.51 32.64 12.39
C VAL A 641 -16.38 31.67 12.75
N SER A 642 -15.36 31.55 11.89
CA SER A 642 -14.17 30.72 12.12
C SER A 642 -13.44 31.08 13.43
N TYR A 643 -13.49 32.34 13.86
CA TYR A 643 -12.85 32.83 15.09
C TYR A 643 -13.28 32.05 16.35
N PHE A 644 -14.52 31.55 16.38
CA PHE A 644 -15.03 30.81 17.54
C PHE A 644 -14.54 29.36 17.62
N PHE A 645 -13.89 28.87 16.56
CA PHE A 645 -13.36 27.51 16.45
C PHE A 645 -11.83 27.47 16.33
N GLU A 646 -11.18 28.63 16.20
CA GLU A 646 -9.72 28.74 16.28
C GLU A 646 -9.22 28.14 17.60
N ASP A 647 -8.19 27.30 17.52
CA ASP A 647 -7.58 26.54 18.63
C ASP A 647 -8.45 25.43 19.24
N ALA A 648 -9.62 25.11 18.66
CA ALA A 648 -10.43 23.97 19.09
C ALA A 648 -9.81 22.65 18.60
N GLN A 649 -8.89 22.06 19.36
CA GLN A 649 -8.45 20.69 19.10
C GLN A 649 -9.63 19.73 19.33
N GLY A 650 -9.91 18.90 18.33
CA GLY A 650 -10.93 17.86 18.39
C GLY A 650 -10.49 16.71 19.29
N GLU A 651 -11.27 16.53 20.35
CA GLU A 651 -11.40 15.36 21.24
C GLU A 651 -10.32 15.09 22.30
N ALA A 652 -10.76 15.26 23.55
CA ALA A 652 -10.16 14.69 24.74
C ALA A 652 -10.19 13.15 24.68
N LEU A 653 -9.00 12.54 24.63
CA LEU A 653 -8.77 11.12 24.87
C LEU A 653 -9.06 10.74 26.33
N PRO A 654 -9.37 9.46 26.63
CA PRO A 654 -9.42 8.94 28.01
C PRO A 654 -8.08 9.15 28.73
N PRO A 655 -8.04 9.25 30.07
CA PRO A 655 -6.88 9.75 30.79
C PRO A 655 -5.73 8.75 30.74
N GLY A 656 -4.77 9.05 29.88
CA GLY A 656 -3.49 8.33 29.77
C GLY A 656 -2.58 9.11 28.84
N PHE A 657 -1.77 10.00 29.43
CA PHE A 657 -0.72 10.80 28.78
C PHE A 657 -1.19 11.89 27.80
N SER A 658 -1.63 13.03 28.35
CA SER A 658 -1.56 14.32 27.63
C SER A 658 -0.32 15.10 28.07
N ASP A 659 0.39 15.68 27.09
CA ASP A 659 1.48 16.61 27.31
C ASP A 659 0.98 17.87 28.02
N LYS A 660 1.27 17.97 29.32
CA LYS A 660 0.82 19.05 30.21
C LYS A 660 1.35 20.46 29.86
N LYS A 661 2.13 20.67 28.80
CA LYS A 661 2.72 22.00 28.51
C LYS A 661 1.80 22.96 27.76
N GLY A 662 0.88 22.46 26.93
CA GLY A 662 -0.05 23.30 26.15
C GLY A 662 -1.18 23.91 26.98
N ASP A 663 -1.77 23.14 27.89
CA ASP A 663 -2.88 23.58 28.75
C ASP A 663 -2.47 24.71 29.71
N TYR A 664 -1.24 24.68 30.25
CA TYR A 664 -0.80 25.69 31.21
C TYR A 664 -0.73 27.11 30.64
N VAL A 665 -0.40 27.27 29.36
CA VAL A 665 -0.31 28.59 28.72
C VAL A 665 -1.70 29.16 28.45
N ALA A 666 -2.63 28.32 27.97
CA ALA A 666 -4.02 28.71 27.74
C ALA A 666 -4.72 29.06 29.06
N ASP A 667 -4.51 28.25 30.10
CA ASP A 667 -5.05 28.48 31.43
C ASP A 667 -4.45 29.74 32.08
N PHE A 668 -3.14 29.96 31.97
CA PHE A 668 -2.49 31.17 32.47
C PHE A 668 -3.01 32.44 31.78
N LEU A 669 -3.14 32.41 30.45
CA LEU A 669 -3.68 33.55 29.68
C LEU A 669 -5.17 33.82 29.99
N ALA A 670 -5.89 32.85 30.57
CA ALA A 670 -7.25 33.03 31.05
C ALA A 670 -7.34 33.63 32.47
N THR A 671 -6.23 33.68 33.22
CA THR A 671 -6.18 34.31 34.54
C THR A 671 -6.18 35.84 34.45
N SER A 672 -6.60 36.51 35.53
CA SER A 672 -6.54 37.98 35.63
C SER A 672 -5.11 38.50 35.50
N GLU A 673 -4.13 37.78 36.04
CA GLU A 673 -2.71 38.13 36.03
C GLU A 673 -2.11 37.99 34.62
N GLY A 674 -2.37 36.87 33.93
CA GLY A 674 -1.92 36.66 32.55
C GLY A 674 -2.49 37.68 31.58
N LEU A 675 -3.77 38.06 31.73
CA LEU A 675 -4.40 39.12 30.93
C LEU A 675 -3.82 40.50 31.22
N GLN A 676 -3.54 40.82 32.49
CA GLN A 676 -2.96 42.12 32.87
C GLN A 676 -1.51 42.26 32.41
N LEU A 677 -0.73 41.18 32.50
CA LEU A 677 0.65 41.12 31.99
C LEU A 677 0.66 41.30 30.47
N THR A 678 -0.19 40.58 29.75
CA THR A 678 -0.30 40.68 28.28
C THR A 678 -0.69 42.09 27.85
N LYS A 679 -1.72 42.69 28.51
CA LYS A 679 -2.14 44.07 28.22
C LYS A 679 -1.05 45.10 28.50
N SER A 680 -0.29 44.94 29.57
CA SER A 680 0.80 45.85 29.92
C SER A 680 1.99 45.69 28.98
N PHE A 681 2.36 44.46 28.63
CA PHE A 681 3.45 44.17 27.71
C PHE A 681 3.18 44.72 26.30
N MET A 682 1.94 44.60 25.81
CA MET A 682 1.55 45.16 24.51
C MET A 682 1.66 46.69 24.44
N LYS A 683 1.59 47.41 25.57
CA LYS A 683 1.73 48.88 25.61
C LYS A 683 3.18 49.36 25.46
N VAL A 684 4.16 48.49 25.69
CA VAL A 684 5.58 48.82 25.45
C VAL A 684 5.79 48.91 23.95
N LYS A 685 6.13 50.08 23.38
CA LYS A 685 6.25 50.25 21.92
C LYS A 685 7.65 49.95 21.38
N ASP A 686 8.68 50.05 22.22
CA ASP A 686 10.07 49.81 21.81
C ASP A 686 10.38 48.29 21.81
N PRO A 687 10.73 47.70 20.65
CA PRO A 687 11.08 46.28 20.55
C PRO A 687 12.29 45.88 21.39
N LYS A 688 13.27 46.78 21.59
CA LYS A 688 14.45 46.51 22.42
C LYS A 688 14.07 46.41 23.90
N VAL A 689 13.12 47.23 24.34
CA VAL A 689 12.60 47.20 25.72
C VAL A 689 11.76 45.95 25.95
N ARG A 690 10.90 45.56 24.99
CA ARG A 690 10.17 44.27 25.07
C ARG A 690 11.11 43.09 25.22
N ARG A 691 12.19 43.05 24.42
CA ARG A 691 13.19 41.98 24.49
C ARG A 691 13.88 41.93 25.86
N ARG A 692 14.30 43.08 26.40
CA ARG A 692 14.89 43.15 27.75
C ARG A 692 13.93 42.70 28.86
N ILE A 693 12.63 42.97 28.72
CA ILE A 693 11.63 42.50 29.70
C ILE A 693 11.50 40.97 29.63
N VAL A 694 11.49 40.39 28.43
CA VAL A 694 11.49 38.93 28.26
C VAL A 694 12.76 38.32 28.84
N ASP A 695 13.93 38.88 28.51
CA ASP A 695 15.22 38.40 29.01
C ASP A 695 15.30 38.49 30.55
N LEU A 696 14.74 39.56 31.16
CA LEU A 696 14.65 39.70 32.61
C LEU A 696 13.76 38.62 33.23
N VAL A 697 12.57 38.38 32.67
CA VAL A 697 11.65 37.34 33.16
C VAL A 697 12.28 35.95 33.03
N SER A 698 12.97 35.67 31.92
CA SER A 698 13.73 34.43 31.75
C SER A 698 14.86 34.29 32.78
N SER A 699 15.62 35.36 33.03
CA SER A 699 16.71 35.34 34.01
C SER A 699 16.24 35.14 35.46
N LEU A 700 15.04 35.62 35.80
CA LEU A 700 14.44 35.41 37.11
C LEU A 700 13.85 34.00 37.26
N ALA A 701 13.42 33.38 36.16
CA ALA A 701 12.88 32.03 36.14
C ALA A 701 13.97 30.94 36.24
N ASP A 702 15.18 31.24 35.76
CA ASP A 702 16.35 30.34 35.83
C ASP A 702 17.15 30.49 37.15
N GLY A 703 16.69 31.34 38.07
CA GLY A 703 17.42 31.75 39.28
C GLY A 703 17.01 31.10 40.60
N ASP A 704 16.12 30.10 40.60
CA ASP A 704 15.70 29.31 41.78
C ASP A 704 16.15 27.84 41.70
#